data_AF-A0A816S924-F1
#
_entry.id   AF-A0A816S924-F1
#
_cell.length_a   1.000
_cell.length_b   1.000
_cell.length_c   1.000
_cell.angle_alpha   90.00
_cell.angle_beta   90.00
_cell.angle_gamma   90.00
#
_symmetry.space_group_name_H-M   'P 1'
#
loop_
_entity.id
_entity.type
_entity.pdbx_description
1 polymer ?
#
loop_
_entity_poly.entity_id
_entity_poly.type
_entity_poly.pdbx_seq_one_letter_code
_entity_poly.pdbx_strand_id
1 'polypeptide(L)'
;MQQNQVKKDTKEMDFFTEYGDANRYRILEVIGKGSYGVVCAAVDTHTGEKVAIKKINNVFEHISDALRMLREVKLLRLLRHPDIVEIKSILLPPSKREFRDIYVVFELMESDLHQVIKANDDLTKEHHQFFLYQMLRALKFMHTANVYHRDLKPKNILANANCKLKVCDFGLARVAFNDTPTTVFWTDYVATRWYRAPELCGSFFSKYTPAIDIWSIGCIFAEVLTGKPLFPGKSVAHQLELITDLLGSPKSETISGVRNDKARKYLSEMRKKDPVTFSQKFSKADPLAVRLLQKLLAFDPKDRPTAAEALADPYFKGLSKIEREPSCQPISKMEFEFERRRLTKDDIRELIYREILEYHPQLLKDYMSGSEGSSFVYPSAIGHLRKQFNYLEENSSRNGPVIPPERKHVSLPRSTVHSSVVHSSSQPNLCATESRRVHFEQPSRNGAVPSGHSLTKALGPPPRAPPPSGRSSRVVEPSASYENGRNHKEAYFRSAVSSPHCYFKANTMMNSDKALSQPKPQEFVHQYSPAVLDIKMATEYKPKNILITGAAGFIASHVANRLIRSYPDYKIVVLDKLDYCSDLKNLDPSFSSPNFRFVKGDIASDDLVNYLLITENIDTIMHFAAQTHVDNSFGNSFEFTKNNIYGTHVLLEACKVTGQIKRFIHVSTDEVYGETDEDAAVGNHEASQLLPTNPYSATKAGAEMLVMAYGRSYGLPVITTRGNNVYGPNQFPEKMIPKFMLLAMSGKPLPIHGDGSNVRSYLYCEDVAEAFEVVLHKGEVGHVYNIGTKRERRVIDVARDICKLLGKDPEASIQFVENRPFNDQRYFLDDQKLKNLGWCERTGWEDGLKKTMEWYTQNPEWWGDVSGALLPHPRMLMMPGGRVSDEKKDTSSNTVQTFTVVTPNNKAHDPKDKASLKFLIYGKTGWIGGLLGKLCEKQGITYEYGKGRLEDRASLMADIRSIKPTHVFNAAGLTGRPNVDWCESHKPETIRVNVAGTLTLADVCRENGLLMMNFATGCIFEYDAAHPEGSGIGFKEEDKPNFTGSFYSKTKAMVMFYLTLDRIKKCLRS
;
A
#
# COMPACT_ATOMS: atom_id res chain seq x y z
N MET A 1 -2.43 -61.24 -15.00
CA MET A 1 -1.14 -60.70 -14.52
C MET A 1 -0.80 -59.46 -15.32
N GLN A 2 -0.58 -58.31 -14.68
CA GLN A 2 0.30 -57.23 -15.18
C GLN A 2 0.37 -56.12 -14.12
N GLN A 3 1.48 -56.07 -13.39
CA GLN A 3 1.90 -54.89 -12.63
C GLN A 3 3.05 -54.23 -13.40
N ASN A 4 3.04 -52.88 -13.44
CA ASN A 4 4.17 -51.95 -13.65
C ASN A 4 3.86 -50.81 -14.64
N GLN A 5 3.07 -49.81 -14.22
CA GLN A 5 3.10 -48.49 -14.88
C GLN A 5 2.62 -47.31 -14.00
N VAL A 6 2.95 -47.29 -12.70
CA VAL A 6 2.69 -46.13 -11.81
C VAL A 6 3.95 -45.77 -11.01
N LYS A 7 4.97 -45.24 -11.71
CA LYS A 7 6.14 -44.54 -11.12
C LYS A 7 6.67 -43.43 -12.05
N LYS A 8 5.79 -42.48 -12.34
CA LYS A 8 6.14 -41.09 -12.71
C LYS A 8 5.27 -40.15 -11.87
N ASP A 9 5.41 -38.84 -12.11
CA ASP A 9 4.55 -37.75 -11.61
C ASP A 9 4.61 -37.44 -10.11
N THR A 10 5.33 -38.24 -9.30
CA THR A 10 5.66 -37.88 -7.92
C THR A 10 6.66 -36.71 -7.82
N LYS A 11 7.45 -36.46 -8.87
CA LYS A 11 8.49 -35.40 -8.88
C LYS A 11 7.98 -33.99 -9.18
N GLU A 12 6.77 -33.84 -9.73
CA GLU A 12 6.21 -32.51 -10.00
C GLU A 12 5.55 -31.91 -8.76
N MET A 13 5.02 -32.74 -7.84
CA MET A 13 4.48 -32.25 -6.57
C MET A 13 5.56 -31.62 -5.67
N ASP A 14 6.73 -32.25 -5.55
CA ASP A 14 7.85 -31.76 -4.73
C ASP A 14 8.37 -30.38 -5.21
N PHE A 15 8.27 -30.09 -6.51
CA PHE A 15 8.72 -28.82 -7.11
C PHE A 15 7.92 -27.61 -6.59
N PHE A 16 6.60 -27.76 -6.38
CA PHE A 16 5.77 -26.66 -5.90
C PHE A 16 5.93 -26.40 -4.39
N THR A 17 6.33 -27.40 -3.60
CA THR A 17 6.59 -27.22 -2.15
C THR A 17 7.86 -26.44 -1.85
N GLU A 18 8.91 -26.54 -2.68
CA GLU A 18 10.22 -25.94 -2.37
C GLU A 18 10.26 -24.41 -2.56
N TYR A 19 9.43 -23.87 -3.47
CA TYR A 19 9.34 -22.43 -3.78
C TYR A 19 7.99 -21.77 -3.43
N GLY A 20 6.91 -22.54 -3.26
CA GLY A 20 5.54 -22.03 -3.17
C GLY A 20 5.00 -21.73 -1.77
N ASP A 21 5.74 -22.01 -0.69
CA ASP A 21 5.22 -21.86 0.68
C ASP A 21 5.11 -20.38 1.11
N ALA A 22 3.89 -19.84 0.99
CA ALA A 22 3.50 -18.51 1.46
C ALA A 22 3.66 -18.28 2.99
N ASN A 23 4.04 -19.31 3.75
CA ASN A 23 4.31 -19.27 5.18
C ASN A 23 5.74 -19.70 5.56
N ARG A 24 6.69 -19.77 4.59
CA ARG A 24 8.10 -20.13 4.88
C ARG A 24 8.74 -19.21 5.94
N TYR A 25 8.34 -17.94 6.04
CA TYR A 25 8.88 -17.03 7.04
C TYR A 25 7.80 -16.50 7.98
N ARG A 26 7.91 -16.85 9.27
CA ARG A 26 7.06 -16.28 10.33
C ARG A 26 7.80 -15.13 11.00
N ILE A 27 7.32 -13.90 10.79
CA ILE A 27 7.87 -12.71 11.47
C ILE A 27 7.64 -12.80 12.99
N LEU A 28 8.63 -12.33 13.77
CA LEU A 28 8.58 -12.26 15.23
C LEU A 28 8.44 -10.82 15.72
N GLU A 29 9.43 -9.97 15.44
CA GLU A 29 9.53 -8.61 15.99
C GLU A 29 10.36 -7.70 15.06
N VAL A 30 10.15 -6.39 15.14
CA VAL A 30 11.00 -5.41 14.42
C VAL A 30 12.29 -5.20 15.20
N ILE A 31 13.43 -5.54 14.60
CA ILE A 31 14.77 -5.39 15.22
C ILE A 31 15.51 -4.12 14.74
N GLY A 32 15.06 -3.49 13.65
CA GLY A 32 15.64 -2.23 13.19
C GLY A 32 14.74 -1.48 12.20
N LYS A 33 14.86 -0.16 12.19
CA LYS A 33 14.31 0.74 11.15
C LYS A 33 15.41 1.69 10.70
N GLY A 34 15.57 1.84 9.38
CA GLY A 34 16.60 2.69 8.78
C GLY A 34 16.06 3.48 7.59
N SER A 35 16.90 4.31 6.98
CA SER A 35 16.54 5.21 5.87
C SER A 35 15.90 4.52 4.67
N TYR A 36 16.12 3.21 4.52
CA TYR A 36 15.77 2.41 3.36
C TYR A 36 14.73 1.30 3.66
N GLY A 37 14.18 1.26 4.87
CA GLY A 37 13.13 0.30 5.23
C GLY A 37 13.27 -0.31 6.63
N VAL A 38 12.67 -1.49 6.79
CA VAL A 38 12.43 -2.15 8.09
C VAL A 38 13.10 -3.51 8.12
N VAL A 39 13.76 -3.84 9.23
CA VAL A 39 14.37 -5.14 9.50
C VAL A 39 13.62 -5.83 10.63
N CYS A 40 13.11 -7.03 10.36
CA CYS A 40 12.42 -7.86 11.34
C CYS A 40 13.19 -9.15 11.61
N ALA A 41 13.20 -9.62 12.85
CA ALA A 41 13.54 -11.01 13.14
C ALA A 41 12.39 -11.92 12.71
N ALA A 42 12.72 -13.08 12.16
CA ALA A 42 11.77 -14.10 11.72
C ALA A 42 12.31 -15.51 12.01
N VAL A 43 11.44 -16.50 11.88
CA VAL A 43 11.81 -17.93 11.83
C VAL A 43 11.52 -18.44 10.44
N ASP A 44 12.50 -19.08 9.81
CA ASP A 44 12.31 -19.93 8.64
C ASP A 44 11.62 -21.22 9.11
N THR A 45 10.39 -21.47 8.66
CA THR A 45 9.54 -22.57 9.13
C THR A 45 9.95 -23.92 8.55
N HIS A 46 10.79 -23.95 7.51
CA HIS A 46 11.34 -25.18 6.93
C HIS A 46 12.58 -25.66 7.67
N THR A 47 13.46 -24.75 8.06
CA THR A 47 14.72 -25.08 8.79
C THR A 47 14.61 -24.93 10.31
N GLY A 48 13.58 -24.24 10.80
CA GLY A 48 13.47 -23.81 12.20
C GLY A 48 14.44 -22.68 12.59
N GLU A 49 15.25 -22.17 11.65
CA GLU A 49 16.33 -21.24 11.94
C GLU A 49 15.83 -19.79 12.09
N LYS A 50 16.49 -19.01 12.95
CA LYS A 50 16.20 -17.58 13.08
C LYS A 50 16.95 -16.78 12.01
N VAL A 51 16.23 -15.87 11.35
CA VAL A 51 16.75 -15.02 10.25
C VAL A 51 16.35 -13.56 10.47
N ALA A 52 17.02 -12.64 9.77
CA ALA A 52 16.66 -11.23 9.73
C ALA A 52 16.16 -10.88 8.32
N ILE A 53 14.94 -10.34 8.20
CA ILE A 53 14.35 -9.96 6.90
C ILE A 53 14.31 -8.44 6.79
N LYS A 54 15.05 -7.91 5.82
CA LYS A 54 15.09 -6.48 5.46
C LYS A 54 14.11 -6.23 4.32
N LYS A 55 12.96 -5.62 4.62
CA LYS A 55 12.00 -5.09 3.65
C LYS A 55 12.51 -3.72 3.19
N ILE A 56 12.75 -3.58 1.89
CA ILE A 56 13.20 -2.34 1.23
C ILE A 56 12.04 -1.83 0.37
N ASN A 57 11.46 -0.70 0.75
CA ASN A 57 10.26 -0.14 0.11
C ASN A 57 10.64 0.73 -1.09
N ASN A 58 9.76 0.83 -2.10
CA ASN A 58 9.84 1.81 -3.19
C ASN A 58 11.23 1.92 -3.85
N VAL A 59 11.94 0.81 -4.05
CA VAL A 59 13.35 0.74 -4.50
C VAL A 59 13.62 1.63 -5.72
N PHE A 60 12.64 1.73 -6.63
CA PHE A 60 12.72 2.43 -7.90
C PHE A 60 12.15 3.86 -7.89
N GLU A 61 11.93 4.46 -6.72
CA GLU A 61 11.53 5.86 -6.58
C GLU A 61 12.72 6.81 -6.83
N HIS A 62 13.93 6.42 -6.43
CA HIS A 62 15.18 7.17 -6.67
C HIS A 62 16.27 6.26 -7.26
N ILE A 63 16.79 6.63 -8.43
CA ILE A 63 17.85 5.89 -9.14
C ILE A 63 19.10 5.70 -8.27
N SER A 64 19.45 6.69 -7.44
CA SER A 64 20.55 6.63 -6.47
C SER A 64 20.43 5.44 -5.52
N ASP A 65 19.23 5.17 -5.02
CA ASP A 65 19.00 4.23 -3.94
C ASP A 65 18.76 2.81 -4.48
N ALA A 66 18.13 2.69 -5.65
CA ALA A 66 18.16 1.45 -6.45
C ALA A 66 19.60 1.00 -6.74
N LEU A 67 20.48 1.93 -7.14
CA LEU A 67 21.91 1.67 -7.36
C LEU A 67 22.72 1.46 -6.07
N ARG A 68 22.23 1.87 -4.89
CA ARG A 68 22.80 1.49 -3.59
C ARG A 68 22.42 0.06 -3.22
N MET A 69 21.15 -0.30 -3.41
CA MET A 69 20.63 -1.63 -3.09
C MET A 69 21.24 -2.71 -3.99
N LEU A 70 21.29 -2.49 -5.31
CA LEU A 70 21.93 -3.42 -6.27
C LEU A 70 23.40 -3.67 -5.91
N ARG A 71 24.12 -2.62 -5.49
CA ARG A 71 25.50 -2.73 -5.02
C ARG A 71 25.62 -3.49 -3.71
N GLU A 72 24.75 -3.21 -2.74
CA GLU A 72 24.74 -3.90 -1.44
C GLU A 72 24.57 -5.40 -1.63
N VAL A 73 23.56 -5.82 -2.41
CA VAL A 73 23.30 -7.24 -2.70
C VAL A 73 24.46 -7.88 -3.47
N LYS A 74 24.94 -7.24 -4.55
CA LYS A 74 26.02 -7.82 -5.37
C LYS A 74 27.32 -7.96 -4.61
N LEU A 75 27.71 -6.96 -3.82
CA LEU A 75 28.92 -7.06 -3.00
C LEU A 75 28.79 -8.17 -1.95
N LEU A 76 27.60 -8.37 -1.34
CA LEU A 76 27.39 -9.44 -0.37
C LEU A 76 27.31 -10.84 -0.99
N ARG A 77 26.83 -11.00 -2.23
CA ARG A 77 26.92 -12.27 -2.98
C ARG A 77 28.38 -12.69 -3.21
N LEU A 78 29.23 -11.71 -3.55
CA LEU A 78 30.64 -11.90 -3.91
C LEU A 78 31.57 -12.00 -2.68
N LEU A 79 31.30 -11.26 -1.60
CA LEU A 79 32.17 -11.15 -0.42
C LEU A 79 31.81 -12.11 0.72
N ARG A 80 31.79 -13.42 0.44
CA ARG A 80 31.48 -14.45 1.44
C ARG A 80 32.64 -14.64 2.43
N HIS A 81 32.46 -14.16 3.67
CA HIS A 81 33.47 -14.20 4.73
C HIS A 81 32.81 -14.31 6.12
N PRO A 82 33.38 -15.06 7.09
CA PRO A 82 32.77 -15.22 8.42
C PRO A 82 32.49 -13.92 9.19
N ASP A 83 33.27 -12.86 8.96
CA ASP A 83 33.09 -11.55 9.61
C ASP A 83 32.36 -10.52 8.70
N ILE A 84 31.68 -10.98 7.66
CA ILE A 84 30.74 -10.20 6.83
C ILE A 84 29.35 -10.83 6.97
N VAL A 85 28.28 -10.02 6.87
CA VAL A 85 26.91 -10.54 6.94
C VAL A 85 26.51 -11.29 5.67
N GLU A 86 25.94 -12.48 5.79
CA GLU A 86 25.50 -13.31 4.68
C GLU A 86 24.03 -13.06 4.31
N ILE A 87 23.76 -12.88 3.01
CA ILE A 87 22.42 -12.99 2.44
C ILE A 87 22.16 -14.47 2.19
N LYS A 88 21.18 -15.03 2.89
CA LYS A 88 20.74 -16.43 2.76
C LYS A 88 19.81 -16.63 1.57
N SER A 89 18.94 -15.66 1.30
CA SER A 89 18.02 -15.66 0.17
C SER A 89 17.46 -14.26 -0.09
N ILE A 90 16.84 -14.05 -1.24
CA ILE A 90 16.06 -12.85 -1.56
C ILE A 90 14.73 -13.32 -2.14
N LEU A 91 13.60 -12.85 -1.60
CA LEU A 91 12.30 -13.36 -2.03
C LEU A 91 11.99 -12.92 -3.46
N LEU A 92 11.48 -13.86 -4.27
CA LEU A 92 11.10 -13.60 -5.66
C LEU A 92 9.98 -12.56 -5.71
N PRO A 93 10.15 -11.44 -6.45
CA PRO A 93 9.07 -10.48 -6.67
C PRO A 93 7.95 -11.12 -7.51
N PRO A 94 6.66 -10.74 -7.28
CA PRO A 94 5.53 -11.33 -8.01
C PRO A 94 5.53 -11.03 -9.51
N SER A 95 6.09 -9.88 -9.92
CA SER A 95 6.27 -9.50 -11.31
C SER A 95 7.70 -9.01 -11.56
N LYS A 96 8.37 -9.60 -12.55
CA LYS A 96 9.68 -9.15 -13.08
C LYS A 96 9.68 -7.66 -13.47
N ARG A 97 8.56 -7.15 -13.98
CA ARG A 97 8.46 -5.80 -14.57
C ARG A 97 7.95 -4.73 -13.60
N GLU A 98 7.16 -5.10 -12.59
CA GLU A 98 6.34 -4.13 -11.85
C GLU A 98 6.63 -4.04 -10.33
N PHE A 99 7.53 -4.87 -9.82
CA PHE A 99 7.88 -4.84 -8.40
C PHE A 99 8.45 -3.50 -7.92
N ARG A 100 8.12 -3.18 -6.67
CA ARG A 100 8.49 -1.93 -5.96
C ARG A 100 9.24 -2.19 -4.66
N ASP A 101 8.93 -3.30 -4.00
CA ASP A 101 9.53 -3.72 -2.72
C ASP A 101 10.43 -4.93 -2.93
N ILE A 102 11.45 -5.09 -2.09
CA ILE A 102 12.34 -6.27 -2.05
C ILE A 102 12.50 -6.73 -0.61
N TYR A 103 12.56 -8.05 -0.41
CA TYR A 103 12.72 -8.68 0.90
C TYR A 103 14.00 -9.52 0.89
N VAL A 104 15.05 -9.00 1.52
CA VAL A 104 16.36 -9.65 1.60
C VAL A 104 16.46 -10.39 2.94
N VAL A 105 16.76 -11.68 2.90
CA VAL A 105 16.88 -12.57 4.07
C VAL A 105 18.35 -12.73 4.44
N PHE A 106 18.72 -12.24 5.60
CA PHE A 106 20.05 -12.35 6.20
C PHE A 106 20.06 -13.36 7.35
N GLU A 107 21.25 -13.78 7.77
CA GLU A 107 21.43 -14.34 9.11
C GLU A 107 20.97 -13.37 10.22
N LEU A 108 20.44 -13.90 11.33
CA LEU A 108 20.07 -13.06 12.47
C LEU A 108 21.28 -12.80 13.38
N MET A 109 21.62 -11.53 13.54
CA MET A 109 22.49 -11.05 14.62
C MET A 109 21.66 -10.37 15.70
N GLU A 110 22.10 -10.45 16.96
CA GLU A 110 21.28 -10.13 18.12
C GLU A 110 21.36 -8.65 18.53
N SER A 111 22.46 -7.99 18.17
CA SER A 111 22.80 -6.60 18.49
C SER A 111 23.65 -5.98 17.38
N ASP A 112 23.94 -4.68 17.48
CA ASP A 112 25.07 -4.02 16.84
C ASP A 112 26.16 -3.67 17.88
N LEU A 113 27.36 -3.31 17.40
CA LEU A 113 28.51 -2.98 18.25
C LEU A 113 28.34 -1.64 19.00
N HIS A 114 27.54 -0.69 18.48
CA HIS A 114 27.22 0.55 19.21
C HIS A 114 26.43 0.24 20.49
N GLN A 115 25.44 -0.67 20.40
CA GLN A 115 24.67 -1.13 21.55
C GLN A 115 25.52 -1.97 22.51
N VAL A 116 26.45 -2.81 22.01
CA VAL A 116 27.39 -3.56 22.86
C VAL A 116 28.28 -2.61 23.67
N ILE A 117 28.90 -1.62 23.04
CA ILE A 117 29.75 -0.62 23.72
C ILE A 117 28.96 0.19 24.74
N LYS A 118 27.70 0.52 24.44
CA LYS A 118 26.82 1.29 25.33
C LYS A 118 26.30 0.48 26.53
N ALA A 119 26.17 -0.84 26.41
CA ALA A 119 25.53 -1.69 27.41
C ALA A 119 26.49 -2.46 28.34
N ASN A 120 27.79 -2.48 28.05
CA ASN A 120 28.79 -3.25 28.81
C ASN A 120 29.94 -2.34 29.28
N ASP A 121 29.90 -1.90 30.53
CA ASP A 121 31.01 -1.16 31.17
C ASP A 121 32.19 -2.08 31.55
N ASP A 122 32.06 -3.41 31.44
CA ASP A 122 33.03 -4.43 31.84
C ASP A 122 33.70 -5.19 30.67
N LEU A 123 33.76 -4.58 29.46
CA LEU A 123 34.50 -5.15 28.33
C LEU A 123 36.00 -5.37 28.66
N THR A 124 36.44 -6.62 28.53
CA THR A 124 37.81 -7.04 28.90
C THR A 124 38.82 -6.82 27.77
N LYS A 125 40.12 -6.92 28.08
CA LYS A 125 41.20 -6.79 27.09
C LYS A 125 41.10 -7.80 25.94
N GLU A 126 40.61 -8.99 26.25
CA GLU A 126 40.41 -10.10 25.32
C GLU A 126 39.25 -9.81 24.38
N HIS A 127 38.17 -9.19 24.88
CA HIS A 127 37.07 -8.68 24.04
C HIS A 127 37.58 -7.57 23.10
N HIS A 128 38.36 -6.61 23.61
CA HIS A 128 38.97 -5.56 22.79
C HIS A 128 39.84 -6.15 21.66
N GLN A 129 40.70 -7.11 22.00
CA GLN A 129 41.58 -7.80 21.05
C GLN A 129 40.78 -8.59 19.99
N PHE A 130 39.79 -9.36 20.42
CA PHE A 130 39.00 -10.23 19.53
C PHE A 130 38.03 -9.43 18.65
N PHE A 131 37.50 -8.30 19.13
CA PHE A 131 36.72 -7.38 18.30
C PHE A 131 37.60 -6.73 17.22
N LEU A 132 38.77 -6.17 17.58
CA LEU A 132 39.65 -5.56 16.57
C LEU A 132 40.17 -6.58 15.55
N TYR A 133 40.49 -7.80 15.99
CA TYR A 133 40.92 -8.88 15.09
C TYR A 133 39.86 -9.20 14.03
N GLN A 134 38.59 -9.36 14.41
CA GLN A 134 37.50 -9.64 13.46
C GLN A 134 37.26 -8.46 12.49
N MET A 135 37.32 -7.21 13.00
CA MET A 135 37.19 -6.02 12.16
C MET A 135 38.32 -5.91 11.12
N LEU A 136 39.57 -6.11 11.53
CA LEU A 136 40.72 -6.09 10.61
C LEU A 136 40.72 -7.29 9.64
N ARG A 137 40.24 -8.46 10.07
CA ARG A 137 40.12 -9.64 9.20
C ARG A 137 39.06 -9.45 8.11
N ALA A 138 37.90 -8.86 8.44
CA ALA A 138 36.93 -8.44 7.44
C ALA A 138 37.54 -7.44 6.44
N LEU A 139 38.32 -6.47 6.91
CA LEU A 139 39.04 -5.53 6.04
C LEU A 139 40.07 -6.21 5.14
N LYS A 140 40.88 -7.15 5.63
CA LYS A 140 41.85 -7.89 4.81
C LYS A 140 41.18 -8.53 3.60
N PHE A 141 40.03 -9.17 3.82
CA PHE A 141 39.24 -9.81 2.77
C PHE A 141 38.64 -8.79 1.78
N MET A 142 38.01 -7.71 2.25
CA MET A 142 37.45 -6.67 1.39
C MET A 142 38.53 -5.91 0.59
N HIS A 143 39.64 -5.53 1.23
CA HIS A 143 40.71 -4.74 0.63
C HIS A 143 41.48 -5.54 -0.42
N THR A 144 41.66 -6.85 -0.25
CA THR A 144 42.23 -7.72 -1.29
C THR A 144 41.29 -7.94 -2.48
N ALA A 145 39.98 -7.85 -2.28
CA ALA A 145 38.98 -7.75 -3.36
C ALA A 145 38.96 -6.37 -4.09
N ASN A 146 39.81 -5.41 -3.68
CA ASN A 146 39.74 -3.99 -4.05
C ASN A 146 38.41 -3.30 -3.68
N VAL A 147 37.72 -3.75 -2.62
CA VAL A 147 36.47 -3.15 -2.11
C VAL A 147 36.75 -2.31 -0.87
N TYR A 148 36.32 -1.03 -0.89
CA TYR A 148 36.41 -0.13 0.27
C TYR A 148 34.99 0.16 0.80
N HIS A 149 34.78 0.11 2.11
CA HIS A 149 33.45 0.14 2.72
C HIS A 149 32.89 1.57 2.89
N ARG A 150 33.75 2.53 3.25
CA ARG A 150 33.48 3.98 3.29
C ARG A 150 32.49 4.52 4.32
N ASP A 151 31.67 3.68 4.96
CA ASP A 151 30.73 4.08 6.03
C ASP A 151 30.76 3.06 7.20
N LEU A 152 31.98 2.69 7.60
CA LEU A 152 32.22 1.90 8.81
C LEU A 152 31.97 2.74 10.06
N LYS A 153 31.09 2.24 10.90
CA LYS A 153 30.65 2.80 12.18
C LYS A 153 30.16 1.65 13.07
N PRO A 154 30.11 1.77 14.41
CA PRO A 154 29.75 0.65 15.28
C PRO A 154 28.31 0.11 15.03
N LYS A 155 27.41 0.92 14.45
CA LYS A 155 26.08 0.47 13.99
C LYS A 155 26.08 -0.40 12.72
N ASN A 156 27.15 -0.36 11.93
CA ASN A 156 27.33 -1.17 10.71
C ASN A 156 28.20 -2.42 10.98
N ILE A 157 28.38 -2.76 12.26
CA ILE A 157 29.09 -3.96 12.72
C ILE A 157 28.13 -4.67 13.66
N LEU A 158 27.52 -5.74 13.16
CA LEU A 158 26.57 -6.57 13.89
C LEU A 158 27.32 -7.45 14.90
N ALA A 159 26.69 -7.73 16.04
CA ALA A 159 27.26 -8.49 17.15
C ALA A 159 26.28 -9.55 17.68
N ASN A 160 26.81 -10.64 18.25
CA ASN A 160 26.04 -11.66 18.95
C ASN A 160 26.68 -12.04 20.31
N ALA A 161 25.95 -12.79 21.15
CA ALA A 161 26.38 -13.18 22.49
C ALA A 161 27.65 -14.05 22.52
N ASN A 162 28.05 -14.64 21.38
CA ASN A 162 29.30 -15.39 21.20
C ASN A 162 30.47 -14.49 20.74
N CYS A 163 30.35 -13.17 20.94
CA CYS A 163 31.33 -12.14 20.58
C CYS A 163 31.73 -12.12 19.09
N LYS A 164 30.91 -12.68 18.20
CA LYS A 164 31.15 -12.61 16.75
C LYS A 164 30.75 -11.26 16.20
N LEU A 165 31.60 -10.68 15.36
CA LEU A 165 31.33 -9.43 14.65
C LEU A 165 31.15 -9.66 13.15
N LYS A 166 30.16 -9.01 12.55
CA LYS A 166 29.89 -9.06 11.10
C LYS A 166 29.63 -7.68 10.51
N VAL A 167 30.40 -7.30 9.48
CA VAL A 167 30.23 -6.02 8.76
C VAL A 167 28.98 -6.07 7.88
N CYS A 168 28.20 -4.98 7.85
CA CYS A 168 26.98 -4.84 7.05
C CYS A 168 26.84 -3.44 6.39
N ASP A 169 25.75 -3.21 5.65
CA ASP A 169 25.43 -1.95 4.93
C ASP A 169 26.52 -1.52 3.92
N PHE A 170 26.65 -2.31 2.86
CA PHE A 170 27.59 -2.10 1.75
C PHE A 170 27.08 -1.08 0.70
N GLY A 171 25.96 -0.39 0.94
CA GLY A 171 25.37 0.54 -0.04
C GLY A 171 26.29 1.70 -0.44
N LEU A 172 27.17 2.13 0.46
CA LEU A 172 28.19 3.17 0.20
C LEU A 172 29.56 2.64 -0.25
N ALA A 173 29.82 1.33 -0.14
CA ALA A 173 31.07 0.72 -0.53
C ALA A 173 31.38 0.93 -2.04
N ARG A 174 32.61 0.70 -2.49
CA ARG A 174 32.97 0.67 -3.93
C ARG A 174 34.11 -0.27 -4.24
N VAL A 175 34.09 -0.82 -5.45
CA VAL A 175 35.23 -1.52 -6.08
C VAL A 175 36.16 -0.50 -6.73
N ALA A 176 37.46 -0.61 -6.50
CA ALA A 176 38.49 0.21 -7.14
C ALA A 176 39.02 -0.44 -8.43
N PHE A 177 39.10 0.34 -9.51
CA PHE A 177 39.61 -0.09 -10.81
C PHE A 177 40.67 0.91 -11.32
N ASN A 178 41.84 0.41 -11.71
CA ASN A 178 43.03 1.24 -11.99
C ASN A 178 42.88 2.19 -13.20
N ASP A 179 42.09 1.77 -14.20
CA ASP A 179 42.11 2.31 -15.56
C ASP A 179 41.38 3.66 -15.74
N THR A 180 40.61 4.11 -14.74
CA THR A 180 39.71 5.26 -14.91
C THR A 180 39.72 6.21 -13.72
N PRO A 181 40.09 7.50 -13.88
CA PRO A 181 39.84 8.54 -12.89
C PRO A 181 38.35 8.91 -12.94
N THR A 182 37.51 8.11 -12.28
CA THR A 182 36.06 8.33 -12.24
C THR A 182 35.70 9.63 -11.51
N THR A 183 35.42 10.68 -12.28
CA THR A 183 34.82 11.96 -11.88
C THR A 183 33.34 11.82 -11.49
N VAL A 184 32.97 10.68 -10.90
CA VAL A 184 31.68 10.47 -10.23
C VAL A 184 31.62 11.42 -9.05
N PHE A 185 30.61 12.27 -8.97
CA PHE A 185 30.43 13.20 -7.86
C PHE A 185 30.09 12.43 -6.58
N TRP A 186 31.09 12.23 -5.73
CA TRP A 186 30.94 11.55 -4.44
C TRP A 186 30.30 12.50 -3.43
N THR A 187 28.99 12.39 -3.22
CA THR A 187 28.23 13.26 -2.30
C THR A 187 28.48 12.89 -0.83
N ASP A 188 29.53 13.47 -0.25
CA ASP A 188 29.95 13.32 1.15
C ASP A 188 28.90 13.67 2.23
N TYR A 189 27.66 14.01 1.88
CA TYR A 189 26.64 14.45 2.84
C TYR A 189 25.87 13.31 3.53
N VAL A 190 25.97 12.06 3.06
CA VAL A 190 25.07 10.95 3.48
C VAL A 190 25.78 9.90 4.36
N ALA A 191 26.43 10.31 5.46
CA ALA A 191 27.01 9.41 6.48
C ALA A 191 27.32 10.14 7.80
N THR A 192 27.40 9.42 8.93
CA THR A 192 27.90 9.97 10.20
C THR A 192 29.35 10.47 10.05
N ARG A 193 29.67 11.66 10.57
CA ARG A 193 31.00 12.27 10.33
C ARG A 193 32.12 11.67 11.19
N TRP A 194 31.78 11.14 12.36
CA TRP A 194 32.73 10.89 13.45
C TRP A 194 33.84 9.89 13.13
N TYR A 195 33.58 8.93 12.24
CA TYR A 195 34.51 7.86 11.86
C TYR A 195 35.27 8.17 10.57
N ARG A 196 35.04 9.33 9.93
CA ARG A 196 35.65 9.65 8.63
C ARG A 196 37.11 10.07 8.78
N ALA A 197 37.93 9.63 7.83
CA ALA A 197 39.35 9.99 7.75
C ALA A 197 39.57 11.48 7.42
N PRO A 198 40.72 12.08 7.81
CA PRO A 198 41.05 13.48 7.53
C PRO A 198 40.93 13.86 6.04
N GLU A 199 41.38 12.98 5.14
CA GLU A 199 41.31 13.16 3.69
C GLU A 199 39.88 13.15 3.12
N LEU A 200 38.91 12.62 3.88
CA LEU A 200 37.47 12.65 3.57
C LEU A 200 36.75 13.84 4.22
N CYS A 201 37.44 14.61 5.06
CA CYS A 201 36.91 15.84 5.65
C CYS A 201 37.10 17.05 4.72
N GLY A 202 36.87 16.87 3.41
CA GLY A 202 36.78 17.99 2.48
C GLY A 202 36.64 17.72 0.97
N SER A 203 37.18 16.63 0.40
CA SER A 203 37.35 16.57 -1.06
C SER A 203 36.40 15.62 -1.81
N PHE A 204 35.62 16.20 -2.72
CA PHE A 204 34.87 15.49 -3.77
C PHE A 204 35.75 14.76 -4.81
N PHE A 205 37.08 14.96 -4.79
CA PHE A 205 38.01 14.61 -5.88
C PHE A 205 39.32 13.94 -5.41
N SER A 206 39.32 13.20 -4.31
CA SER A 206 40.45 12.34 -3.92
C SER A 206 40.39 10.96 -4.60
N LYS A 207 41.54 10.33 -4.85
CA LYS A 207 41.59 8.89 -5.12
C LYS A 207 41.43 8.18 -3.76
N TYR A 208 40.32 7.49 -3.56
CA TYR A 208 40.10 6.69 -2.35
C TYR A 208 41.12 5.55 -2.26
N THR A 209 41.63 5.31 -1.07
CA THR A 209 42.57 4.23 -0.74
C THR A 209 41.99 3.37 0.39
N PRO A 210 42.51 2.14 0.63
CA PRO A 210 42.02 1.30 1.73
C PRO A 210 42.16 1.95 3.12
N ALA A 211 43.10 2.89 3.27
CA ALA A 211 43.43 3.59 4.51
C ALA A 211 42.25 4.39 5.12
N ILE A 212 41.20 4.70 4.36
CA ILE A 212 39.98 5.36 4.87
C ILE A 212 39.21 4.45 5.84
N ASP A 213 39.17 3.15 5.55
CA ASP A 213 38.48 2.16 6.37
C ASP A 213 39.33 1.79 7.60
N ILE A 214 40.66 1.74 7.43
CA ILE A 214 41.64 1.55 8.51
C ILE A 214 41.47 2.64 9.60
N TRP A 215 41.36 3.90 9.19
CA TRP A 215 41.05 5.00 10.10
C TRP A 215 39.70 4.83 10.79
N SER A 216 38.67 4.42 10.04
CA SER A 216 37.32 4.21 10.57
C SER A 216 37.33 3.14 11.68
N ILE A 217 38.04 2.02 11.46
CA ILE A 217 38.27 0.99 12.49
C ILE A 217 39.11 1.51 13.66
N GLY A 218 40.09 2.39 13.43
CA GLY A 218 40.79 3.10 14.51
C GLY A 218 39.85 3.90 15.41
N CYS A 219 38.93 4.68 14.84
CA CYS A 219 37.91 5.43 15.58
C CYS A 219 36.96 4.50 16.36
N ILE A 220 36.52 3.41 15.73
CA ILE A 220 35.64 2.40 16.36
C ILE A 220 36.37 1.70 17.52
N PHE A 221 37.65 1.37 17.36
CA PHE A 221 38.44 0.74 18.41
C PHE A 221 38.71 1.67 19.59
N ALA A 222 38.93 2.97 19.34
CA ALA A 222 38.98 3.97 20.40
C ALA A 222 37.65 4.11 21.15
N GLU A 223 36.50 4.00 20.46
CA GLU A 223 35.16 3.98 21.07
C GLU A 223 34.96 2.70 21.92
N VAL A 224 35.37 1.53 21.43
CA VAL A 224 35.41 0.27 22.19
C VAL A 224 36.25 0.42 23.48
N LEU A 225 37.44 1.02 23.40
CA LEU A 225 38.35 1.19 24.54
C LEU A 225 37.92 2.26 25.57
N THR A 226 36.91 3.09 25.27
CA THR A 226 36.54 4.25 26.10
C THR A 226 35.04 4.44 26.35
N GLY A 227 34.19 3.61 25.75
CA GLY A 227 32.73 3.71 25.81
C GLY A 227 32.14 4.90 25.05
N LYS A 228 32.95 5.71 24.33
CA LYS A 228 32.53 7.02 23.79
C LYS A 228 33.19 7.33 22.44
N PRO A 229 32.45 7.92 21.46
CA PRO A 229 33.02 8.29 20.16
C PRO A 229 34.22 9.23 20.29
N LEU A 230 35.32 8.90 19.61
CA LEU A 230 36.59 9.65 19.75
C LEU A 230 36.52 11.08 19.17
N PHE A 231 35.87 11.25 18.03
CA PHE A 231 35.81 12.53 17.31
C PHE A 231 34.36 12.94 16.94
N PRO A 232 33.53 13.40 17.90
CA PRO A 232 32.12 13.74 17.68
C PRO A 232 31.88 15.08 16.93
N GLY A 233 32.52 15.27 15.77
CA GLY A 233 32.57 16.54 15.03
C GLY A 233 31.22 17.00 14.44
N LYS A 234 30.71 18.12 14.98
CA LYS A 234 29.44 18.76 14.57
C LYS A 234 29.47 19.33 13.14
N SER A 235 30.61 19.87 12.71
CA SER A 235 30.86 20.40 11.35
C SER A 235 32.13 19.78 10.76
N VAL A 236 32.48 20.10 9.50
CA VAL A 236 33.74 19.65 8.89
C VAL A 236 34.95 20.27 9.60
N ALA A 237 34.92 21.58 9.88
CA ALA A 237 35.97 22.26 10.63
C ALA A 237 36.14 21.67 12.04
N HIS A 238 35.03 21.49 12.79
CA HIS A 238 35.07 20.91 14.13
C HIS A 238 35.49 19.41 14.13
N GLN A 239 35.28 18.66 13.04
CA GLN A 239 35.84 17.31 12.91
C GLN A 239 37.38 17.36 12.76
N LEU A 240 37.90 18.25 11.91
CA LEU A 240 39.35 18.46 11.76
C LEU A 240 39.98 19.01 13.06
N GLU A 241 39.28 19.91 13.75
CA GLU A 241 39.68 20.45 15.05
C GLU A 241 39.94 19.34 16.07
N LEU A 242 38.92 18.51 16.35
CA LEU A 242 39.01 17.38 17.28
C LEU A 242 40.09 16.35 16.89
N ILE A 243 40.34 16.17 15.60
CA ILE A 243 41.43 15.33 15.10
C ILE A 243 42.79 15.94 15.47
N THR A 244 42.99 17.23 15.21
CA THR A 244 44.23 17.94 15.56
C THR A 244 44.42 18.15 17.06
N ASP A 245 43.36 18.13 17.87
CA ASP A 245 43.43 18.15 19.34
C ASP A 245 44.02 16.85 19.92
N LEU A 246 44.01 15.75 19.16
CA LEU A 246 44.66 14.49 19.54
C LEU A 246 46.00 14.29 18.82
N LEU A 247 46.04 14.49 17.51
CA LEU A 247 47.19 14.18 16.66
C LEU A 247 48.20 15.33 16.53
N GLY A 248 47.91 16.50 17.10
CA GLY A 248 48.65 17.73 16.84
C GLY A 248 48.33 18.31 15.46
N SER A 249 49.02 19.38 15.09
CA SER A 249 48.91 19.97 13.75
C SER A 249 49.67 19.14 12.70
N PRO A 250 49.06 18.81 11.54
CA PRO A 250 49.74 18.12 10.47
C PRO A 250 50.90 18.95 9.90
N LYS A 251 51.89 18.25 9.32
CA LYS A 251 53.07 18.89 8.71
C LYS A 251 52.68 19.69 7.45
N SER A 252 53.50 20.67 7.08
CA SER A 252 53.23 21.55 5.92
C SER A 252 53.06 20.78 4.61
N GLU A 253 53.87 19.73 4.43
CA GLU A 253 53.84 18.83 3.29
C GLU A 253 52.50 18.07 3.23
N THR A 254 52.02 17.57 4.38
CA THR A 254 50.74 16.89 4.52
C THR A 254 49.56 17.85 4.24
N ILE A 255 49.64 19.09 4.74
CA ILE A 255 48.64 20.15 4.46
C ILE A 255 48.62 20.49 2.96
N SER A 256 49.78 20.54 2.29
CA SER A 256 49.86 20.84 0.86
C SER A 256 49.07 19.84 -0.01
N GLY A 257 49.06 18.57 0.40
CA GLY A 257 48.31 17.48 -0.24
C GLY A 257 46.79 17.51 -0.05
N VAL A 258 46.27 18.36 0.84
CA VAL A 258 44.83 18.48 1.09
C VAL A 258 44.14 19.15 -0.12
N ARG A 259 43.38 18.35 -0.87
CA ARG A 259 42.75 18.77 -2.16
C ARG A 259 41.57 19.74 -2.04
N ASN A 260 41.05 20.03 -0.85
CA ASN A 260 39.98 21.00 -0.67
C ASN A 260 40.54 22.32 -0.12
N ASP A 261 40.34 23.41 -0.84
CA ASP A 261 40.92 24.72 -0.48
C ASP A 261 40.42 25.28 0.83
N LYS A 262 39.16 25.02 1.23
CA LYS A 262 38.61 25.48 2.52
C LYS A 262 39.21 24.69 3.69
N ALA A 263 39.35 23.37 3.55
CA ALA A 263 39.98 22.52 4.55
C ALA A 263 41.49 22.77 4.65
N ARG A 264 42.18 22.91 3.51
CA ARG A 264 43.59 23.28 3.42
C ARG A 264 43.85 24.65 4.04
N LYS A 265 43.04 25.67 3.68
CA LYS A 265 43.11 27.00 4.29
C LYS A 265 42.90 26.95 5.80
N TYR A 266 41.86 26.25 6.28
CA TYR A 266 41.60 26.07 7.71
C TYR A 266 42.78 25.42 8.45
N LEU A 267 43.38 24.36 7.88
CA LEU A 267 44.55 23.69 8.46
C LEU A 267 45.84 24.54 8.41
N SER A 268 45.99 25.42 7.42
CA SER A 268 47.10 26.39 7.35
C SER A 268 46.94 27.58 8.30
N GLU A 269 45.70 28.02 8.55
CA GLU A 269 45.39 29.19 9.39
C GLU A 269 45.19 28.84 10.88
N MET A 270 45.07 27.55 11.23
CA MET A 270 44.88 27.13 12.62
C MET A 270 46.14 27.34 13.48
N ARG A 271 45.93 27.63 14.77
CA ARG A 271 47.02 27.64 15.76
C ARG A 271 47.68 26.26 15.81
N LYS A 272 49.03 26.23 15.78
CA LYS A 272 49.80 24.99 15.95
C LYS A 272 49.48 24.31 17.30
N LYS A 273 49.30 23.00 17.27
CA LYS A 273 49.02 22.11 18.42
C LYS A 273 50.06 20.98 18.46
N ASP A 274 50.52 20.65 19.65
CA ASP A 274 51.37 19.48 19.88
C ASP A 274 50.54 18.18 19.98
N PRO A 275 51.08 17.01 19.60
CA PRO A 275 50.38 15.74 19.68
C PRO A 275 50.17 15.28 21.13
N VAL A 276 48.99 14.76 21.44
CA VAL A 276 48.68 14.18 22.75
C VAL A 276 49.27 12.77 22.84
N THR A 277 49.96 12.45 23.94
CA THR A 277 50.52 11.12 24.17
C THR A 277 49.41 10.08 24.30
N PHE A 278 49.32 9.15 23.36
CA PHE A 278 48.28 8.12 23.32
C PHE A 278 48.22 7.28 24.61
N SER A 279 49.38 6.92 25.20
CA SER A 279 49.46 6.20 26.48
C SER A 279 48.89 6.97 27.68
N GLN A 280 48.83 8.30 27.61
CA GLN A 280 48.16 9.13 28.64
C GLN A 280 46.65 9.20 28.37
N LYS A 281 46.26 9.37 27.10
CA LYS A 281 44.84 9.45 26.68
C LYS A 281 44.08 8.15 26.92
N PHE A 282 44.72 7.01 26.70
CA PHE A 282 44.15 5.66 26.79
C PHE A 282 44.81 4.86 27.94
N SER A 283 45.07 5.51 29.08
CA SER A 283 45.87 4.97 30.20
C SER A 283 45.34 3.69 30.88
N LYS A 284 44.08 3.30 30.61
CA LYS A 284 43.47 2.03 31.07
C LYS A 284 43.57 0.89 30.04
N ALA A 285 43.92 1.19 28.79
CA ALA A 285 43.99 0.20 27.71
C ALA A 285 45.31 -0.57 27.72
N ASP A 286 45.39 -1.64 26.92
CA ASP A 286 46.62 -2.41 26.80
C ASP A 286 47.71 -1.65 26.01
N PRO A 287 48.98 -1.59 26.46
CA PRO A 287 50.03 -0.87 25.74
C PRO A 287 50.23 -1.29 24.27
N LEU A 288 50.00 -2.57 23.94
CA LEU A 288 50.06 -3.05 22.56
C LEU A 288 48.85 -2.60 21.74
N ALA A 289 47.66 -2.57 22.35
CA ALA A 289 46.44 -2.02 21.75
C ALA A 289 46.61 -0.53 21.44
N VAL A 290 47.14 0.25 22.38
CA VAL A 290 47.39 1.69 22.24
C VAL A 290 48.42 1.97 21.14
N ARG A 291 49.51 1.18 21.08
CA ARG A 291 50.52 1.27 20.02
C ARG A 291 49.92 1.00 18.63
N LEU A 292 49.06 -0.02 18.49
CA LEU A 292 48.40 -0.31 17.22
C LEU A 292 47.39 0.79 16.86
N LEU A 293 46.57 1.23 17.82
CA LEU A 293 45.60 2.32 17.63
C LEU A 293 46.26 3.61 17.12
N GLN A 294 47.45 3.96 17.63
CA GLN A 294 48.21 5.12 17.17
C GLN A 294 48.62 5.00 15.68
N LYS A 295 48.90 3.80 15.18
CA LYS A 295 49.15 3.55 13.74
C LYS A 295 47.86 3.65 12.91
N LEU A 296 46.75 3.10 13.40
CA LEU A 296 45.45 3.13 12.72
C LEU A 296 44.93 4.57 12.56
N LEU A 297 45.24 5.45 13.52
CA LEU A 297 44.84 6.86 13.56
C LEU A 297 45.95 7.84 13.09
N ALA A 298 46.87 7.41 12.22
CA ALA A 298 47.83 8.35 11.62
C ALA A 298 47.13 9.36 10.68
N PHE A 299 47.58 10.62 10.66
CA PHE A 299 46.92 11.68 9.88
C PHE A 299 47.07 11.46 8.37
N ASP A 300 48.30 11.26 7.87
CA ASP A 300 48.54 10.93 6.45
C ASP A 300 48.09 9.47 6.19
N PRO A 301 47.29 9.20 5.14
CA PRO A 301 46.86 7.84 4.81
C PRO A 301 47.99 6.88 4.43
N LYS A 302 49.21 7.36 4.14
CA LYS A 302 50.40 6.52 3.92
C LYS A 302 51.00 5.96 5.21
N ASP A 303 50.83 6.66 6.32
CA ASP A 303 51.39 6.28 7.63
C ASP A 303 50.51 5.24 8.35
N ARG A 304 49.34 4.92 7.78
CA ARG A 304 48.41 3.88 8.29
C ARG A 304 48.77 2.52 7.68
N PRO A 305 48.82 1.43 8.47
CA PRO A 305 49.10 0.10 7.97
C PRO A 305 47.93 -0.43 7.12
N THR A 306 48.22 -1.33 6.19
CA THR A 306 47.17 -2.17 5.58
C THR A 306 46.55 -3.09 6.63
N ALA A 307 45.35 -3.62 6.33
CA ALA A 307 44.68 -4.58 7.22
C ALA A 307 45.53 -5.84 7.49
N ALA A 308 46.35 -6.28 6.52
CA ALA A 308 47.26 -7.42 6.67
C ALA A 308 48.43 -7.11 7.62
N GLU A 309 49.05 -5.93 7.50
CA GLU A 309 50.13 -5.49 8.40
C GLU A 309 49.61 -5.21 9.82
N ALA A 310 48.37 -4.74 9.94
CA ALA A 310 47.71 -4.55 11.23
C ALA A 310 47.45 -5.89 11.94
N LEU A 311 46.97 -6.92 11.23
CA LEU A 311 46.81 -8.29 11.76
C LEU A 311 48.13 -8.96 12.15
N ALA A 312 49.24 -8.55 11.51
CA ALA A 312 50.58 -8.99 11.84
C ALA A 312 51.22 -8.26 13.05
N ASP A 313 50.57 -7.23 13.61
CA ASP A 313 51.10 -6.54 14.79
C ASP A 313 51.11 -7.49 16.02
N PRO A 314 52.18 -7.50 16.83
CA PRO A 314 52.28 -8.31 18.05
C PRO A 314 51.10 -8.25 19.03
N TYR A 315 50.20 -7.26 18.94
CA TYR A 315 48.93 -7.27 19.68
C TYR A 315 48.06 -8.52 19.42
N PHE A 316 48.17 -9.19 18.26
CA PHE A 316 47.40 -10.40 17.93
C PHE A 316 48.15 -11.72 18.14
N LYS A 317 49.31 -11.71 18.81
CA LYS A 317 50.15 -12.90 19.03
C LYS A 317 49.35 -14.03 19.70
N GLY A 318 49.21 -15.17 19.01
CA GLY A 318 48.46 -16.34 19.46
C GLY A 318 47.01 -16.42 18.95
N LEU A 319 46.46 -15.31 18.46
CA LEU A 319 45.14 -15.24 17.83
C LEU A 319 45.22 -15.27 16.30
N SER A 320 46.18 -14.55 15.70
CA SER A 320 46.40 -14.52 14.26
C SER A 320 46.88 -15.87 13.72
N LYS A 321 46.30 -16.27 12.58
CA LYS A 321 46.57 -17.54 11.88
C LYS A 321 46.25 -17.34 10.39
N ILE A 322 47.27 -17.47 9.53
CA ILE A 322 47.17 -17.20 8.09
C ILE A 322 45.98 -17.95 7.44
N GLU A 323 45.82 -19.25 7.75
CA GLU A 323 44.71 -20.11 7.31
C GLU A 323 43.31 -19.55 7.65
N ARG A 324 43.19 -18.81 8.76
CA ARG A 324 41.93 -18.26 9.27
C ARG A 324 41.70 -16.83 8.82
N GLU A 325 42.58 -16.27 7.99
CA GLU A 325 42.55 -14.88 7.51
C GLU A 325 42.66 -14.84 5.97
N PRO A 326 41.64 -15.33 5.25
CA PRO A 326 41.69 -15.43 3.80
C PRO A 326 41.83 -14.06 3.11
N SER A 327 42.44 -14.07 1.94
CA SER A 327 42.37 -12.97 0.97
C SER A 327 41.32 -13.30 -0.09
N CYS A 328 40.64 -12.28 -0.60
CA CYS A 328 39.73 -12.41 -1.73
C CYS A 328 40.46 -12.04 -3.04
N GLN A 329 39.98 -12.54 -4.18
CA GLN A 329 40.47 -12.10 -5.50
C GLN A 329 39.82 -10.76 -5.88
N PRO A 330 40.52 -9.87 -6.61
CA PRO A 330 39.94 -8.61 -7.09
C PRO A 330 38.66 -8.82 -7.90
N ILE A 331 37.60 -8.07 -7.57
CA ILE A 331 36.30 -8.19 -8.26
C ILE A 331 36.42 -7.79 -9.73
N SER A 332 35.78 -8.56 -10.62
CA SER A 332 35.79 -8.30 -12.08
C SER A 332 35.16 -6.95 -12.44
N LYS A 333 35.75 -6.27 -13.43
CA LYS A 333 35.21 -5.03 -14.02
C LYS A 333 33.80 -5.20 -14.59
N MET A 334 33.47 -6.41 -15.07
CA MET A 334 32.16 -6.71 -15.68
C MET A 334 31.03 -6.72 -14.65
N GLU A 335 31.30 -7.15 -13.41
CA GLU A 335 30.30 -7.20 -12.33
C GLU A 335 29.70 -5.82 -12.03
N PHE A 336 30.50 -4.75 -12.20
CA PHE A 336 30.16 -3.37 -11.87
C PHE A 336 30.14 -2.43 -13.09
N GLU A 337 30.03 -2.98 -14.31
CA GLU A 337 29.93 -2.16 -15.53
C GLU A 337 28.70 -1.24 -15.52
N PHE A 338 27.63 -1.66 -14.83
CA PHE A 338 26.41 -0.87 -14.66
C PHE A 338 26.65 0.50 -14.02
N GLU A 339 27.70 0.69 -13.19
CA GLU A 339 28.04 2.00 -12.62
C GLU A 339 28.63 2.99 -13.64
N ARG A 340 29.05 2.51 -14.82
CA ARG A 340 29.70 3.31 -15.86
C ARG A 340 28.75 3.82 -16.94
N ARG A 341 27.49 3.35 -16.92
CA ARG A 341 26.47 3.63 -17.95
C ARG A 341 25.36 4.52 -17.37
N ARG A 342 24.69 5.32 -18.21
CA ARG A 342 23.40 5.91 -17.83
C ARG A 342 22.34 4.81 -17.96
N LEU A 343 21.57 4.60 -16.91
CA LEU A 343 20.56 3.55 -16.83
C LEU A 343 19.19 4.18 -16.55
N THR A 344 18.15 3.64 -17.16
CA THR A 344 16.76 3.95 -16.85
C THR A 344 16.31 3.24 -15.57
N LYS A 345 15.11 3.59 -15.10
CA LYS A 345 14.43 2.90 -14.01
C LYS A 345 14.24 1.40 -14.29
N ASP A 346 14.02 1.05 -15.55
CA ASP A 346 13.67 -0.31 -15.97
C ASP A 346 14.93 -1.17 -16.21
N ASP A 347 16.02 -0.59 -16.72
CA ASP A 347 17.34 -1.24 -16.76
C ASP A 347 17.80 -1.67 -15.37
N ILE A 348 17.64 -0.78 -14.38
CA ILE A 348 18.03 -1.06 -12.99
C ILE A 348 17.12 -2.14 -12.38
N ARG A 349 15.84 -2.20 -12.77
CA ARG A 349 14.93 -3.28 -12.36
C ARG A 349 15.35 -4.63 -12.94
N GLU A 350 15.72 -4.69 -14.23
CA GLU A 350 16.20 -5.94 -14.86
C GLU A 350 17.52 -6.41 -14.22
N LEU A 351 18.45 -5.49 -13.94
CA LEU A 351 19.71 -5.79 -13.25
C LEU A 351 19.46 -6.33 -11.83
N ILE A 352 18.53 -5.74 -11.08
CA ILE A 352 18.13 -6.21 -9.75
C ILE A 352 17.43 -7.57 -9.84
N TYR A 353 16.56 -7.78 -10.82
CA TYR A 353 15.87 -9.07 -11.01
C TYR A 353 16.87 -10.19 -11.32
N ARG A 354 17.85 -9.93 -12.20
CA ARG A 354 18.98 -10.87 -12.45
C ARG A 354 19.78 -11.16 -11.18
N GLU A 355 20.08 -10.14 -10.38
CA GLU A 355 20.80 -10.31 -9.11
C GLU A 355 19.98 -11.09 -8.06
N ILE A 356 18.64 -11.05 -8.13
CA ILE A 356 17.77 -11.91 -7.32
C ILE A 356 17.85 -13.36 -7.80
N LEU A 357 17.82 -13.62 -9.12
CA LEU A 357 17.90 -14.97 -9.68
C LEU A 357 19.20 -15.73 -9.32
N GLU A 358 20.30 -15.04 -9.03
CA GLU A 358 21.52 -15.64 -8.46
C GLU A 358 21.28 -16.41 -7.14
N TYR A 359 20.21 -16.08 -6.41
CA TYR A 359 19.77 -16.79 -5.20
C TYR A 359 18.72 -17.89 -5.49
N HIS A 360 18.34 -18.09 -6.76
CA HIS A 360 17.37 -19.09 -7.24
C HIS A 360 17.97 -19.90 -8.41
N PRO A 361 18.94 -20.79 -8.16
CA PRO A 361 19.83 -21.33 -9.20
C PRO A 361 19.15 -22.16 -10.29
N GLN A 362 17.93 -22.65 -10.06
CA GLN A 362 17.14 -23.28 -11.12
C GLN A 362 16.56 -22.22 -12.07
N LEU A 363 15.88 -21.21 -11.51
CA LEU A 363 15.25 -20.14 -12.27
C LEU A 363 16.28 -19.29 -13.05
N LEU A 364 17.52 -19.19 -12.58
CA LEU A 364 18.61 -18.57 -13.33
C LEU A 364 18.97 -19.37 -14.60
N LYS A 365 18.97 -20.70 -14.57
CA LYS A 365 19.19 -21.53 -15.76
C LYS A 365 18.06 -21.36 -16.76
N ASP A 366 16.82 -21.38 -16.25
CA ASP A 366 15.60 -21.29 -17.07
C ASP A 366 15.46 -19.88 -17.70
N TYR A 367 15.96 -18.84 -17.02
CA TYR A 367 16.16 -17.50 -17.57
C TYR A 367 17.29 -17.47 -18.63
N MET A 368 18.40 -18.15 -18.39
CA MET A 368 19.54 -18.21 -19.33
C MET A 368 19.27 -19.08 -20.58
N SER A 369 18.35 -20.04 -20.53
CA SER A 369 18.01 -20.92 -21.67
C SER A 369 17.16 -20.23 -22.74
N GLY A 370 16.70 -19.00 -22.50
CA GLY A 370 15.86 -18.26 -23.46
C GLY A 370 14.44 -18.81 -23.58
N SER A 371 13.96 -19.54 -22.58
CA SER A 371 12.65 -20.20 -22.56
C SER A 371 11.47 -19.23 -22.30
N GLU A 372 11.54 -18.00 -22.82
CA GLU A 372 10.55 -16.92 -22.60
C GLU A 372 9.17 -17.17 -23.26
N GLY A 373 8.98 -18.31 -23.94
CA GLY A 373 7.68 -18.72 -24.51
C GLY A 373 6.62 -19.13 -23.47
N SER A 374 7.04 -19.45 -22.24
CA SER A 374 6.12 -19.69 -21.11
C SER A 374 6.10 -18.49 -20.17
N SER A 375 4.92 -17.87 -19.98
CA SER A 375 4.71 -16.79 -19.01
C SER A 375 4.65 -17.36 -17.57
N PHE A 376 5.80 -17.84 -17.10
CA PHE A 376 5.93 -18.52 -15.81
C PHE A 376 6.06 -17.48 -14.68
N VAL A 377 4.91 -17.01 -14.20
CA VAL A 377 4.81 -16.16 -13.02
C VAL A 377 4.98 -17.04 -11.77
N TYR A 378 6.12 -16.92 -11.11
CA TYR A 378 6.42 -17.69 -9.90
C TYR A 378 5.54 -17.25 -8.72
N PRO A 379 4.85 -18.17 -8.01
CA PRO A 379 3.99 -17.82 -6.88
C PRO A 379 4.76 -17.13 -5.75
N SER A 380 4.61 -15.80 -5.63
CA SER A 380 5.38 -15.02 -4.66
C SER A 380 4.78 -15.09 -3.25
N ALA A 381 5.50 -15.72 -2.32
CA ALA A 381 5.20 -15.75 -0.89
C ALA A 381 5.11 -14.35 -0.22
N ILE A 382 5.49 -13.27 -0.92
CA ILE A 382 5.49 -11.89 -0.41
C ILE A 382 4.08 -11.42 0.01
N GLY A 383 3.00 -11.94 -0.57
CA GLY A 383 1.63 -11.45 -0.31
C GLY A 383 1.19 -11.50 1.15
N HIS A 384 1.55 -12.56 1.89
CA HIS A 384 1.28 -12.67 3.33
C HIS A 384 2.30 -11.86 4.15
N LEU A 385 3.57 -11.94 3.78
CA LEU A 385 4.67 -11.25 4.46
C LEU A 385 4.48 -9.72 4.44
N ARG A 386 4.03 -9.14 3.31
CA ARG A 386 3.69 -7.72 3.15
C ARG A 386 2.61 -7.29 4.16
N LYS A 387 1.59 -8.11 4.40
CA LYS A 387 0.54 -7.85 5.41
C LYS A 387 1.11 -7.86 6.84
N GLN A 388 1.97 -8.82 7.17
CA GLN A 388 2.62 -8.87 8.49
C GLN A 388 3.53 -7.67 8.74
N PHE A 389 4.35 -7.27 7.76
CA PHE A 389 5.18 -6.06 7.86
C PHE A 389 4.35 -4.79 8.03
N ASN A 390 3.28 -4.61 7.24
CA ASN A 390 2.44 -3.42 7.32
C ASN A 390 1.74 -3.32 8.69
N TYR A 391 1.18 -4.43 9.20
CA TYR A 391 0.59 -4.50 10.55
C TYR A 391 1.60 -4.10 11.65
N LEU A 392 2.85 -4.54 11.54
CA LEU A 392 3.91 -4.17 12.48
C LEU A 392 4.36 -2.71 12.31
N GLU A 393 4.43 -2.19 11.08
CA GLU A 393 4.76 -0.79 10.78
C GLU A 393 3.72 0.18 11.36
N GLU A 394 2.42 -0.13 11.17
CA GLU A 394 1.29 0.64 11.69
C GLU A 394 1.23 0.61 13.23
N ASN A 395 1.25 -0.59 13.84
CA ASN A 395 1.10 -0.72 15.30
C ASN A 395 2.34 -0.28 16.09
N SER A 396 3.54 -0.30 15.48
CA SER A 396 4.74 0.34 16.05
C SER A 396 4.53 1.81 16.45
N SER A 397 3.55 2.48 15.82
CA SER A 397 3.38 3.93 15.87
C SER A 397 2.27 4.39 16.82
N ARG A 398 1.51 3.45 17.43
CA ARG A 398 0.40 3.75 18.34
C ARG A 398 0.75 3.64 19.82
N ASN A 399 1.79 2.87 20.15
CA ASN A 399 2.34 2.85 21.50
C ASN A 399 3.31 4.04 21.67
N GLY A 400 3.15 4.80 22.77
CA GLY A 400 4.18 5.72 23.24
C GLY A 400 5.52 4.99 23.42
N PRO A 401 6.66 5.72 23.36
CA PRO A 401 7.97 5.19 22.96
C PRO A 401 8.22 3.80 23.53
N VAL A 402 8.11 2.79 22.66
CA VAL A 402 8.22 1.38 23.04
C VAL A 402 9.64 1.13 23.52
N ILE A 403 9.82 1.25 24.84
CA ILE A 403 10.81 0.48 25.58
C ILE A 403 10.52 -0.97 25.17
N PRO A 404 11.43 -1.66 24.44
CA PRO A 404 11.22 -3.06 24.14
C PRO A 404 11.06 -3.78 25.49
N PRO A 405 10.06 -4.66 25.68
CA PRO A 405 9.95 -5.43 26.91
C PRO A 405 11.28 -6.16 27.10
N GLU A 406 12.05 -5.77 28.12
CA GLU A 406 13.52 -5.80 28.01
C GLU A 406 14.00 -7.16 27.49
N ARG A 407 14.46 -7.18 26.22
CA ARG A 407 15.43 -8.16 25.76
C ARG A 407 16.63 -7.91 26.66
N LYS A 408 16.67 -8.61 27.81
CA LYS A 408 17.74 -8.52 28.80
C LYS A 408 19.02 -8.55 28.01
N HIS A 409 19.76 -7.43 27.99
CA HIS A 409 21.03 -7.38 27.30
C HIS A 409 21.86 -8.47 27.94
N VAL A 410 22.06 -9.58 27.22
CA VAL A 410 22.82 -10.72 27.72
C VAL A 410 24.25 -10.21 27.81
N SER A 411 24.62 -9.80 29.02
CA SER A 411 25.99 -9.41 29.33
C SER A 411 26.89 -10.53 28.86
N LEU A 412 27.90 -10.17 28.07
CA LEU A 412 28.72 -11.16 27.37
C LEU A 412 29.28 -12.15 28.40
N PRO A 413 29.13 -13.47 28.18
CA PRO A 413 29.36 -14.45 29.23
C PRO A 413 30.79 -14.34 29.73
N ARG A 414 30.95 -14.06 31.04
CA ARG A 414 32.20 -13.59 31.66
C ARG A 414 33.40 -14.56 31.59
N SER A 415 33.27 -15.71 30.94
CA SER A 415 34.32 -16.74 30.81
C SER A 415 34.06 -17.73 29.67
N THR A 416 34.18 -17.33 28.39
CA THR A 416 34.06 -18.29 27.27
C THR A 416 34.93 -18.00 26.04
N VAL A 417 36.15 -17.50 26.23
CA VAL A 417 37.18 -17.41 25.16
C VAL A 417 38.25 -18.49 25.36
N HIS A 418 37.86 -19.76 25.21
CA HIS A 418 38.81 -20.88 25.27
C HIS A 418 39.51 -21.11 23.91
N SER A 419 40.83 -21.13 23.94
CA SER A 419 41.67 -21.53 22.81
C SER A 419 41.66 -23.05 22.66
N SER A 420 41.04 -23.56 21.59
CA SER A 420 41.06 -24.98 21.26
C SER A 420 42.43 -25.43 20.75
N VAL A 421 43.23 -26.01 21.65
CA VAL A 421 44.39 -26.84 21.33
C VAL A 421 43.89 -28.20 20.87
N VAL A 422 44.39 -28.69 19.72
CA VAL A 422 44.07 -30.01 19.20
C VAL A 422 45.11 -31.00 19.73
N HIS A 423 44.66 -32.04 20.44
CA HIS A 423 45.45 -33.23 20.72
C HIS A 423 45.00 -34.41 19.85
N SER A 424 45.94 -35.30 19.55
CA SER A 424 45.83 -36.35 18.54
C SER A 424 45.17 -37.63 19.05
N SER A 425 44.14 -38.08 18.32
CA SER A 425 43.76 -39.48 18.08
C SER A 425 44.23 -40.58 19.05
N SER A 426 43.30 -41.12 19.83
CA SER A 426 43.28 -42.54 20.21
C SER A 426 41.84 -43.02 20.44
N GLN A 427 41.46 -44.10 19.76
CA GLN A 427 40.30 -44.95 20.08
C GLN A 427 40.72 -46.04 21.10
N PRO A 428 39.82 -46.88 21.69
CA PRO A 428 38.39 -47.08 21.38
C PRO A 428 37.42 -47.17 22.60
N ASN A 429 36.15 -47.49 22.28
CA ASN A 429 35.21 -48.35 23.04
C ASN A 429 34.12 -47.79 24.00
N LEU A 430 32.92 -48.36 23.77
CA LEU A 430 31.83 -48.77 24.69
C LEU A 430 30.91 -47.73 25.37
N CYS A 431 29.73 -47.58 24.74
CA CYS A 431 28.40 -47.98 25.26
C CYS A 431 27.72 -47.23 26.44
N ALA A 432 26.42 -46.91 26.24
CA ALA A 432 25.35 -46.82 27.24
C ALA A 432 25.43 -45.70 28.32
N THR A 433 24.35 -45.26 29.00
CA THR A 433 22.90 -45.09 28.70
C THR A 433 22.31 -44.23 29.83
N GLU A 434 21.34 -43.35 29.55
CA GLU A 434 20.33 -42.88 30.53
C GLU A 434 20.85 -42.13 31.79
N SER A 435 20.04 -41.65 32.75
CA SER A 435 18.80 -40.83 32.66
C SER A 435 18.48 -40.25 34.06
N ARG A 436 17.93 -39.02 34.13
CA ARG A 436 17.17 -38.45 35.30
C ARG A 436 17.99 -38.21 36.61
N ARG A 437 17.54 -37.47 37.65
CA ARG A 437 16.60 -36.33 37.88
C ARG A 437 16.78 -35.83 39.35
N VAL A 438 16.01 -34.79 39.71
CA VAL A 438 15.39 -34.49 41.05
C VAL A 438 16.01 -33.35 41.87
N HIS A 439 15.09 -32.53 42.41
CA HIS A 439 15.21 -31.41 43.36
C HIS A 439 15.81 -31.83 44.74
N PHE A 440 16.12 -30.93 45.69
CA PHE A 440 15.12 -30.25 46.56
C PHE A 440 15.59 -28.91 47.18
N GLU A 441 14.94 -28.47 48.28
CA GLU A 441 14.62 -27.07 48.65
C GLU A 441 15.62 -26.27 49.52
N GLN A 442 15.18 -25.03 49.84
CA GLN A 442 15.72 -24.04 50.79
C GLN A 442 15.92 -24.57 52.23
N PRO A 443 16.60 -23.80 53.11
CA PRO A 443 15.85 -22.88 54.00
C PRO A 443 16.52 -21.50 54.20
N SER A 444 15.93 -20.65 55.06
CA SER A 444 16.24 -19.21 55.25
C SER A 444 16.33 -18.78 56.72
N ARG A 445 16.98 -17.63 57.03
CA ARG A 445 16.71 -16.75 58.20
C ARG A 445 17.52 -15.42 58.22
N ASN A 446 17.20 -14.55 59.20
CA ASN A 446 17.48 -13.09 59.23
C ASN A 446 18.52 -12.68 60.31
N GLY A 447 19.00 -11.40 60.32
CA GLY A 447 19.56 -10.80 61.56
C GLY A 447 20.24 -9.41 61.54
N ALA A 448 19.56 -8.40 62.13
CA ALA A 448 20.10 -7.27 62.92
C ALA A 448 20.86 -6.05 62.29
N VAL A 449 21.01 -4.99 63.11
CA VAL A 449 21.28 -3.54 62.82
C VAL A 449 21.91 -2.85 64.07
N PRO A 450 22.85 -1.87 63.99
CA PRO A 450 22.62 -0.51 64.57
C PRO A 450 23.47 0.72 64.08
N SER A 451 22.89 1.94 64.16
CA SER A 451 23.47 3.32 64.47
C SER A 451 24.73 3.90 63.77
N GLY A 452 24.94 5.23 63.60
CA GLY A 452 24.11 6.45 63.86
C GLY A 452 24.90 7.79 63.88
N HIS A 453 24.23 8.94 63.56
CA HIS A 453 24.69 10.36 63.60
C HIS A 453 25.75 10.84 62.56
N SER A 454 25.88 12.13 62.16
CA SER A 454 25.36 13.41 62.72
C SER A 454 24.98 14.52 61.67
N LEU A 455 24.40 15.61 62.20
CA LEU A 455 23.82 16.88 61.69
C LEU A 455 24.57 17.63 60.54
N THR A 456 23.96 18.53 59.73
CA THR A 456 23.30 19.83 60.10
C THR A 456 22.11 20.31 59.20
N LYS A 457 21.49 21.44 59.62
CA LYS A 457 20.31 22.19 59.08
C LYS A 457 20.75 23.48 58.33
N ALA A 458 19.93 24.32 57.67
CA ALA A 458 18.66 24.25 56.90
C ALA A 458 18.25 25.69 56.42
N LEU A 459 17.13 25.83 55.67
CA LEU A 459 16.24 27.02 55.40
C LEU A 459 16.07 27.48 53.92
N GLY A 460 15.01 28.28 53.63
CA GLY A 460 14.44 28.45 52.27
C GLY A 460 14.01 29.88 51.79
N PRO A 461 12.77 30.11 51.29
CA PRO A 461 12.43 30.87 50.05
C PRO A 461 11.91 32.32 50.30
N PRO A 462 11.35 33.14 49.33
CA PRO A 462 10.96 33.00 47.89
C PRO A 462 11.60 34.16 47.01
N PRO A 463 11.01 34.91 46.00
CA PRO A 463 9.75 34.85 45.20
C PRO A 463 9.86 35.00 43.63
N ARG A 464 9.62 36.19 43.02
CA ARG A 464 9.28 36.42 41.57
C ARG A 464 9.51 37.87 41.05
N ALA A 465 9.66 38.01 39.71
CA ALA A 465 9.15 39.09 38.81
C ALA A 465 9.78 40.53 38.79
N PRO A 466 9.55 41.40 37.76
CA PRO A 466 9.50 41.16 36.28
C PRO A 466 10.31 42.23 35.44
N PRO A 467 9.87 42.97 34.35
CA PRO A 467 10.78 43.42 33.26
C PRO A 467 10.80 44.96 32.97
N PRO A 468 11.42 45.42 31.85
CA PRO A 468 10.85 46.55 31.09
C PRO A 468 10.94 46.47 29.54
N SER A 469 10.16 47.33 28.87
CA SER A 469 10.18 47.71 27.43
C SER A 469 10.92 49.06 27.24
N GLY A 470 11.12 49.70 26.07
CA GLY A 470 10.71 49.51 24.66
C GLY A 470 11.10 50.74 23.79
N ARG A 471 10.49 50.91 22.59
CA ARG A 471 10.74 51.93 21.50
C ARG A 471 11.81 51.50 20.45
N SER A 472 11.66 51.59 19.11
CA SER A 472 11.02 52.56 18.16
C SER A 472 11.93 53.77 17.85
N SER A 473 12.18 54.24 16.62
CA SER A 473 11.79 53.84 15.24
C SER A 473 12.41 54.81 14.19
N ARG A 474 12.62 54.42 12.91
CA ARG A 474 12.61 55.35 11.76
C ARG A 474 12.54 54.65 10.37
N VAL A 475 12.15 55.41 9.35
CA VAL A 475 11.95 55.02 7.93
C VAL A 475 12.73 55.97 7.04
N VAL A 476 13.36 55.48 5.96
CA VAL A 476 13.77 56.28 4.79
C VAL A 476 13.64 55.45 3.49
N GLU A 477 12.89 55.98 2.54
CA GLU A 477 12.96 55.81 1.08
C GLU A 477 13.04 57.26 0.50
N PRO A 478 13.24 57.58 -0.81
CA PRO A 478 12.83 56.82 -2.01
C PRO A 478 13.82 56.93 -3.22
N SER A 479 13.29 56.93 -4.45
CA SER A 479 13.88 57.21 -5.79
C SER A 479 14.82 56.14 -6.39
N ALA A 480 14.66 55.64 -7.64
CA ALA A 480 14.33 56.20 -8.98
C ALA A 480 15.56 56.76 -9.73
N SER A 481 15.75 56.63 -11.05
CA SER A 481 15.01 55.99 -12.17
C SER A 481 15.86 55.96 -13.48
N TYR A 482 15.32 55.41 -14.60
CA TYR A 482 15.78 55.60 -16.02
C TYR A 482 17.16 55.00 -16.43
N GLU A 483 17.48 54.59 -17.68
CA GLU A 483 16.69 54.19 -18.88
C GLU A 483 17.54 53.36 -19.90
N ASN A 484 16.87 52.73 -20.87
CA ASN A 484 17.21 52.45 -22.31
C ASN A 484 18.64 52.07 -22.82
N GLY A 485 18.67 51.20 -23.86
CA GLY A 485 19.79 51.03 -24.81
C GLY A 485 20.27 49.57 -25.03
N ARG A 486 19.53 48.67 -25.69
CA ARG A 486 19.42 48.41 -27.16
C ARG A 486 20.67 47.90 -27.89
N ASN A 487 20.41 47.05 -28.91
CA ASN A 487 21.29 46.50 -29.96
C ASN A 487 22.25 45.37 -29.50
N HIS A 488 22.15 44.14 -30.03
CA HIS A 488 22.56 43.64 -31.38
C HIS A 488 24.10 43.51 -31.51
N LYS A 489 24.67 42.46 -32.13
CA LYS A 489 24.13 41.46 -33.09
C LYS A 489 25.06 40.21 -33.15
N GLU A 490 24.52 39.06 -33.60
CA GLU A 490 25.08 38.06 -34.56
C GLU A 490 26.55 37.54 -34.49
N ALA A 491 26.92 36.31 -34.91
CA ALA A 491 26.16 35.11 -35.36
C ALA A 491 27.05 33.87 -35.64
N TYR A 492 26.39 32.76 -36.03
CA TYR A 492 26.85 31.68 -36.95
C TYR A 492 27.91 30.67 -36.46
N PHE A 493 28.03 29.44 -37.01
CA PHE A 493 27.30 28.61 -38.01
C PHE A 493 27.40 27.14 -37.47
N ARG A 494 26.45 26.18 -37.41
CA ARG A 494 25.16 25.81 -38.06
C ARG A 494 25.25 24.74 -39.17
N SER A 495 24.93 23.47 -38.86
CA SER A 495 24.45 22.37 -39.75
C SER A 495 24.40 21.05 -38.95
N ALA A 496 23.63 19.99 -39.27
CA ALA A 496 22.32 19.79 -39.93
C ALA A 496 21.68 18.55 -39.22
N VAL A 497 20.38 18.21 -39.26
CA VAL A 497 19.50 17.70 -40.35
C VAL A 497 18.08 17.73 -39.73
N SER A 498 17.21 18.70 -40.02
CA SER A 498 16.30 18.88 -41.18
C SER A 498 14.97 18.11 -41.09
N SER A 499 13.86 18.88 -41.10
CA SER A 499 12.46 18.43 -41.21
C SER A 499 11.79 19.16 -42.39
N PRO A 500 10.82 18.57 -43.11
CA PRO A 500 10.08 19.26 -44.17
C PRO A 500 8.90 20.08 -43.60
N HIS A 501 8.83 21.37 -43.96
CA HIS A 501 7.62 22.19 -43.82
C HIS A 501 6.79 22.14 -45.12
N CYS A 502 5.49 22.40 -45.00
CA CYS A 502 4.75 23.18 -46.00
C CYS A 502 3.79 24.15 -45.30
N TYR A 503 3.77 25.40 -45.78
CA TYR A 503 2.83 26.47 -45.38
C TYR A 503 1.75 26.60 -46.46
N PHE A 504 0.65 27.30 -46.16
CA PHE A 504 0.29 28.47 -46.98
C PHE A 504 -0.49 29.54 -46.19
N LYS A 505 -0.49 30.77 -46.71
CA LYS A 505 -1.21 31.95 -46.18
C LYS A 505 -2.36 32.35 -47.11
N ALA A 506 -3.32 33.11 -46.60
CA ALA A 506 -4.46 33.61 -47.36
C ALA A 506 -4.16 34.89 -48.18
N ASN A 507 -4.83 35.02 -49.33
CA ASN A 507 -5.29 36.26 -49.94
C ASN A 507 -6.28 35.93 -51.09
N THR A 508 -7.14 36.81 -51.63
CA THR A 508 -8.02 37.88 -51.08
C THR A 508 -8.70 38.54 -52.28
N MET A 509 -10.04 38.55 -52.38
CA MET A 509 -10.79 39.65 -53.04
C MET A 509 -12.33 39.60 -52.93
N MET A 510 -12.90 40.80 -52.80
CA MET A 510 -14.23 41.31 -53.19
C MET A 510 -15.54 40.85 -52.50
N ASN A 511 -16.38 41.85 -52.26
CA ASN A 511 -17.76 41.78 -51.78
C ASN A 511 -18.73 41.46 -52.93
N SER A 512 -19.91 40.92 -52.63
CA SER A 512 -21.18 41.66 -52.80
C SER A 512 -22.43 40.91 -52.30
N ASP A 513 -23.31 41.67 -51.65
CA ASP A 513 -24.78 41.63 -51.66
C ASP A 513 -25.64 40.34 -51.61
N LYS A 514 -26.64 40.45 -50.71
CA LYS A 514 -28.07 40.06 -50.86
C LYS A 514 -28.53 38.60 -50.64
N ALA A 515 -29.06 38.41 -49.42
CA ALA A 515 -30.51 38.26 -49.14
C ALA A 515 -31.23 36.90 -49.29
N LEU A 516 -32.03 36.58 -48.24
CA LEU A 516 -33.26 35.75 -48.18
C LEU A 516 -33.30 34.44 -49.02
N SER A 517 -33.46 33.26 -48.43
CA SER A 517 -34.71 32.84 -47.76
C SER A 517 -34.63 31.36 -47.31
N GLN A 518 -35.56 30.91 -46.45
CA GLN A 518 -35.90 29.49 -46.29
C GLN A 518 -36.93 29.08 -47.37
N PRO A 519 -36.97 27.81 -47.78
CA PRO A 519 -38.14 27.01 -47.38
C PRO A 519 -37.82 25.57 -46.93
N LYS A 520 -38.89 24.83 -46.59
CA LYS A 520 -38.91 23.46 -46.03
C LYS A 520 -38.73 22.36 -47.11
N PRO A 521 -38.40 21.11 -46.72
CA PRO A 521 -38.10 20.02 -47.65
C PRO A 521 -39.34 19.23 -48.09
N GLN A 522 -39.28 18.62 -49.29
CA GLN A 522 -39.95 17.34 -49.55
C GLN A 522 -39.32 16.56 -50.72
N GLU A 523 -39.36 15.23 -50.57
CA GLU A 523 -39.36 14.11 -51.54
C GLU A 523 -38.97 14.34 -53.02
N PHE A 524 -38.20 13.40 -53.60
CA PHE A 524 -38.76 12.42 -54.55
C PHE A 524 -37.90 11.14 -54.66
N VAL A 525 -38.42 10.12 -55.36
CA VAL A 525 -38.01 8.69 -55.31
C VAL A 525 -37.24 8.26 -56.58
N HIS A 526 -36.56 7.10 -56.50
CA HIS A 526 -36.23 6.09 -57.53
C HIS A 526 -34.72 5.71 -57.56
N GLN A 527 -34.29 4.47 -57.90
CA GLN A 527 -34.88 3.11 -57.86
C GLN A 527 -33.80 2.11 -58.31
N TYR A 528 -33.59 0.97 -57.65
CA TYR A 528 -32.86 -0.18 -58.22
C TYR A 528 -33.33 -1.54 -57.66
N SER A 529 -33.06 -2.62 -58.41
CA SER A 529 -33.66 -3.95 -58.27
C SER A 529 -33.13 -4.81 -57.10
N PRO A 530 -33.86 -5.86 -56.69
CA PRO A 530 -33.55 -6.64 -55.49
C PRO A 530 -32.41 -7.64 -55.70
N ALA A 531 -31.35 -7.52 -54.89
CA ALA A 531 -30.52 -8.66 -54.51
C ALA A 531 -31.18 -9.37 -53.30
N VAL A 532 -31.08 -10.70 -53.24
CA VAL A 532 -31.67 -11.49 -52.15
C VAL A 532 -31.05 -11.08 -50.81
N LEU A 533 -31.91 -10.76 -49.83
CA LEU A 533 -31.50 -10.50 -48.45
C LEU A 533 -31.10 -11.82 -47.78
N ASP A 534 -29.85 -12.23 -47.99
CA ASP A 534 -29.17 -13.16 -47.08
C ASP A 534 -29.12 -12.51 -45.69
N ILE A 535 -30.02 -12.94 -44.81
CA ILE A 535 -29.98 -12.60 -43.39
C ILE A 535 -28.71 -13.23 -42.84
N LYS A 536 -27.64 -12.43 -42.71
CA LYS A 536 -26.42 -12.81 -41.99
C LYS A 536 -26.77 -13.02 -40.52
N MET A 537 -27.17 -14.25 -40.21
CA MET A 537 -27.26 -14.81 -38.87
C MET A 537 -26.01 -14.40 -38.09
N ALA A 538 -26.18 -13.60 -37.05
CA ALA A 538 -25.07 -13.18 -36.21
C ALA A 538 -24.39 -14.42 -35.64
N THR A 539 -23.09 -14.57 -35.91
CA THR A 539 -22.33 -15.75 -35.50
C THR A 539 -22.29 -15.83 -33.98
N GLU A 540 -22.98 -16.83 -33.43
CA GLU A 540 -23.09 -17.09 -31.99
C GLU A 540 -21.72 -17.10 -31.30
N TYR A 541 -21.59 -16.37 -30.18
CA TYR A 541 -20.30 -16.20 -29.51
C TYR A 541 -19.87 -17.48 -28.79
N LYS A 542 -18.84 -18.13 -29.34
CA LYS A 542 -18.06 -19.26 -28.79
C LYS A 542 -17.05 -18.90 -27.68
N PRO A 543 -17.35 -18.81 -26.36
CA PRO A 543 -16.28 -18.73 -25.35
C PRO A 543 -15.45 -20.03 -25.34
N LYS A 544 -14.23 -19.99 -24.79
CA LYS A 544 -13.48 -21.21 -24.43
C LYS A 544 -13.08 -21.23 -22.96
N ASN A 545 -12.48 -20.14 -22.50
CA ASN A 545 -11.94 -20.03 -21.14
C ASN A 545 -12.65 -18.88 -20.42
N ILE A 546 -13.55 -19.22 -19.49
CA ILE A 546 -14.40 -18.27 -18.76
C ILE A 546 -13.88 -18.08 -17.34
N LEU A 547 -13.68 -16.83 -16.92
CA LEU A 547 -13.45 -16.45 -15.53
C LEU A 547 -14.75 -15.95 -14.90
N ILE A 548 -15.27 -16.66 -13.89
CA ILE A 548 -16.44 -16.23 -13.10
C ILE A 548 -15.97 -15.75 -11.73
N THR A 549 -16.08 -14.45 -11.46
CA THR A 549 -15.67 -13.88 -10.16
C THR A 549 -16.85 -13.90 -9.18
N GLY A 550 -16.65 -14.30 -7.92
CA GLY A 550 -17.69 -14.32 -6.89
C GLY A 550 -18.59 -15.56 -6.94
N ALA A 551 -18.12 -16.66 -7.56
CA ALA A 551 -18.91 -17.85 -7.86
C ALA A 551 -19.30 -18.71 -6.65
N ALA A 552 -18.72 -18.51 -5.47
CA ALA A 552 -19.19 -19.15 -4.24
C ALA A 552 -20.37 -18.38 -3.62
N GLY A 553 -20.69 -17.17 -4.12
CA GLY A 553 -21.91 -16.43 -3.81
C GLY A 553 -23.12 -16.89 -4.64
N PHE A 554 -24.31 -16.75 -4.04
CA PHE A 554 -25.63 -17.19 -4.54
C PHE A 554 -25.80 -17.24 -6.08
N ILE A 555 -26.10 -16.12 -6.76
CA ILE A 555 -26.45 -16.09 -8.20
C ILE A 555 -25.34 -16.68 -9.07
N ALA A 556 -24.08 -16.33 -8.76
CA ALA A 556 -22.93 -16.73 -9.54
C ALA A 556 -22.64 -18.25 -9.44
N SER A 557 -22.99 -18.89 -8.33
CA SER A 557 -22.89 -20.35 -8.16
C SER A 557 -23.86 -21.09 -9.09
N HIS A 558 -25.11 -20.63 -9.22
CA HIS A 558 -26.08 -21.19 -10.16
C HIS A 558 -25.60 -21.03 -11.61
N VAL A 559 -25.07 -19.85 -11.97
CA VAL A 559 -24.48 -19.62 -13.31
C VAL A 559 -23.28 -20.53 -13.56
N ALA A 560 -22.35 -20.66 -12.62
CA ALA A 560 -21.20 -21.55 -12.75
C ALA A 560 -21.62 -23.01 -12.90
N ASN A 561 -22.43 -23.55 -11.98
CA ASN A 561 -22.92 -24.93 -12.02
C ASN A 561 -23.71 -25.23 -13.30
N ARG A 562 -24.51 -24.28 -13.79
CA ARG A 562 -25.24 -24.42 -15.06
C ARG A 562 -24.28 -24.47 -16.26
N LEU A 563 -23.33 -23.55 -16.36
CA LEU A 563 -22.38 -23.52 -17.48
C LEU A 563 -21.46 -24.74 -17.50
N ILE A 564 -20.94 -25.17 -16.35
CA ILE A 564 -20.06 -26.34 -16.22
C ILE A 564 -20.77 -27.62 -16.68
N ARG A 565 -22.04 -27.78 -16.29
CA ARG A 565 -22.90 -28.93 -16.66
C ARG A 565 -23.36 -28.90 -18.12
N SER A 566 -23.74 -27.74 -18.64
CA SER A 566 -24.29 -27.59 -20.00
C SER A 566 -23.22 -27.56 -21.09
N TYR A 567 -21.98 -27.16 -20.77
CA TYR A 567 -20.91 -26.96 -21.76
C TYR A 567 -19.58 -27.58 -21.30
N PRO A 568 -19.39 -28.91 -21.45
CA PRO A 568 -18.15 -29.60 -21.09
C PRO A 568 -16.89 -29.05 -21.79
N ASP A 569 -17.05 -28.50 -23.00
CA ASP A 569 -15.97 -27.90 -23.79
C ASP A 569 -15.50 -26.53 -23.28
N TYR A 570 -16.25 -25.88 -22.38
CA TYR A 570 -15.85 -24.60 -21.77
C TYR A 570 -15.07 -24.85 -20.48
N LYS A 571 -13.85 -24.33 -20.42
CA LYS A 571 -13.07 -24.29 -19.18
C LYS A 571 -13.58 -23.15 -18.30
N ILE A 572 -14.16 -23.50 -17.16
CA ILE A 572 -14.72 -22.55 -16.19
C ILE A 572 -13.77 -22.41 -15.00
N VAL A 573 -13.05 -21.29 -14.96
CA VAL A 573 -12.23 -20.89 -13.82
C VAL A 573 -13.08 -19.97 -12.94
N VAL A 574 -13.10 -20.21 -11.65
CA VAL A 574 -13.81 -19.35 -10.70
C VAL A 574 -12.85 -18.72 -9.70
N LEU A 575 -13.05 -17.43 -9.42
CA LEU A 575 -12.25 -16.65 -8.48
C LEU A 575 -13.15 -16.12 -7.35
N ASP A 576 -12.91 -16.56 -6.12
CA ASP A 576 -13.69 -16.11 -4.96
C ASP A 576 -12.82 -15.85 -3.73
N LYS A 577 -13.17 -14.83 -2.97
CA LYS A 577 -12.53 -14.42 -1.72
C LYS A 577 -12.93 -15.33 -0.55
N LEU A 578 -14.10 -15.95 -0.64
CA LEU A 578 -14.83 -16.59 0.46
C LEU A 578 -15.05 -15.60 1.61
N ASP A 579 -15.86 -14.58 1.32
CA ASP A 579 -16.40 -13.60 2.26
C ASP A 579 -17.69 -14.16 2.93
N TYR A 580 -18.22 -13.50 3.96
CA TYR A 580 -19.23 -14.05 4.89
C TYR A 580 -20.52 -14.62 4.25
N CYS A 581 -20.91 -14.17 3.06
CA CYS A 581 -22.12 -14.59 2.34
C CYS A 581 -21.83 -15.53 1.15
N SER A 582 -20.68 -16.19 1.15
CA SER A 582 -20.23 -17.12 0.11
C SER A 582 -19.65 -18.41 0.72
N ASP A 583 -19.97 -19.56 0.15
CA ASP A 583 -19.56 -20.88 0.64
C ASP A 583 -19.19 -21.80 -0.52
N LEU A 584 -18.15 -22.61 -0.35
CA LEU A 584 -17.70 -23.57 -1.35
C LEU A 584 -18.75 -24.63 -1.68
N LYS A 585 -19.62 -25.00 -0.71
CA LYS A 585 -20.68 -25.99 -0.94
C LYS A 585 -21.64 -25.59 -2.06
N ASN A 586 -21.77 -24.30 -2.35
CA ASN A 586 -22.56 -23.79 -3.46
C ASN A 586 -22.02 -24.24 -4.83
N LEU A 587 -20.77 -24.73 -4.89
CA LEU A 587 -20.09 -25.27 -6.07
C LEU A 587 -19.86 -26.80 -6.02
N ASP A 588 -20.28 -27.49 -4.95
CA ASP A 588 -20.16 -28.95 -4.81
C ASP A 588 -20.66 -29.76 -6.02
N PRO A 589 -21.76 -29.38 -6.71
CA PRO A 589 -22.22 -30.07 -7.93
C PRO A 589 -21.21 -30.06 -9.09
N SER A 590 -20.19 -29.19 -9.04
CA SER A 590 -19.18 -29.00 -10.08
C SER A 590 -17.75 -29.37 -9.65
N PHE A 591 -17.51 -29.66 -8.37
CA PHE A 591 -16.15 -29.87 -7.84
C PHE A 591 -15.42 -31.07 -8.44
N SER A 592 -16.16 -32.04 -9.02
CA SER A 592 -15.62 -33.22 -9.71
C SER A 592 -15.54 -33.07 -11.24
N SER A 593 -15.99 -31.95 -11.81
CA SER A 593 -16.04 -31.73 -13.25
C SER A 593 -14.64 -31.39 -13.83
N PRO A 594 -14.17 -32.06 -14.89
CA PRO A 594 -12.80 -31.88 -15.40
C PRO A 594 -12.55 -30.50 -16.06
N ASN A 595 -13.61 -29.77 -16.38
CA ASN A 595 -13.59 -28.42 -16.94
C ASN A 595 -13.72 -27.30 -15.88
N PHE A 596 -13.80 -27.64 -14.59
CA PHE A 596 -13.90 -26.68 -13.48
C PHE A 596 -12.55 -26.44 -12.79
N ARG A 597 -12.30 -25.19 -12.35
CA ARG A 597 -11.18 -24.85 -11.45
C ARG A 597 -11.56 -23.76 -10.46
N PHE A 598 -11.54 -24.07 -9.17
CA PHE A 598 -11.66 -23.09 -8.09
C PHE A 598 -10.33 -22.40 -7.78
N VAL A 599 -10.36 -21.09 -7.54
CA VAL A 599 -9.22 -20.28 -7.07
C VAL A 599 -9.69 -19.36 -5.93
N LYS A 600 -9.06 -19.49 -4.74
CA LYS A 600 -9.29 -18.56 -3.64
C LYS A 600 -8.46 -17.29 -3.82
N GLY A 601 -9.11 -16.13 -3.84
CA GLY A 601 -8.40 -14.84 -3.94
C GLY A 601 -9.31 -13.61 -4.02
N ASP A 602 -8.70 -12.45 -3.91
CA ASP A 602 -9.39 -11.15 -3.94
C ASP A 602 -9.20 -10.49 -5.32
N ILE A 603 -10.29 -10.03 -5.94
CA ILE A 603 -10.25 -9.31 -7.23
C ILE A 603 -9.49 -7.99 -7.15
N ALA A 604 -9.31 -7.43 -5.95
CA ALA A 604 -8.45 -6.27 -5.70
C ALA A 604 -6.93 -6.58 -5.76
N SER A 605 -6.55 -7.84 -6.01
CA SER A 605 -5.16 -8.26 -6.17
C SER A 605 -4.77 -8.29 -7.66
N ASP A 606 -4.21 -7.19 -8.14
CA ASP A 606 -3.69 -7.00 -9.51
C ASP A 606 -2.74 -8.13 -9.96
N ASP A 607 -1.77 -8.52 -9.12
CA ASP A 607 -0.87 -9.66 -9.37
C ASP A 607 -1.64 -10.95 -9.71
N LEU A 608 -2.71 -11.27 -8.95
CA LEU A 608 -3.48 -12.50 -9.11
C LEU A 608 -4.43 -12.46 -10.31
N VAL A 609 -5.07 -11.31 -10.57
CA VAL A 609 -5.97 -11.17 -11.71
C VAL A 609 -5.17 -11.31 -13.01
N ASN A 610 -4.04 -10.60 -13.14
CA ASN A 610 -3.17 -10.72 -14.33
C ASN A 610 -2.63 -12.15 -14.49
N TYR A 611 -2.21 -12.80 -13.39
CA TYR A 611 -1.83 -14.21 -13.39
C TYR A 611 -2.91 -15.10 -14.01
N LEU A 612 -4.14 -15.04 -13.51
CA LEU A 612 -5.23 -15.91 -13.96
C LEU A 612 -5.63 -15.66 -15.41
N LEU A 613 -5.69 -14.39 -15.86
CA LEU A 613 -6.01 -14.10 -17.26
C LEU A 613 -5.01 -14.77 -18.20
N ILE A 614 -3.71 -14.68 -17.87
CA ILE A 614 -2.63 -15.20 -18.70
C ILE A 614 -2.53 -16.74 -18.59
N THR A 615 -2.34 -17.31 -17.41
CA THR A 615 -2.08 -18.77 -17.28
C THR A 615 -3.27 -19.62 -17.67
N GLU A 616 -4.49 -19.13 -17.43
CA GLU A 616 -5.70 -19.86 -17.79
C GLU A 616 -6.17 -19.59 -19.22
N ASN A 617 -5.51 -18.67 -19.94
CA ASN A 617 -5.84 -18.18 -21.27
C ASN A 617 -7.29 -17.66 -21.38
N ILE A 618 -7.76 -16.92 -20.36
CA ILE A 618 -9.15 -16.42 -20.27
C ILE A 618 -9.50 -15.55 -21.48
N ASP A 619 -10.61 -15.86 -22.15
CA ASP A 619 -11.17 -15.03 -23.22
C ASP A 619 -12.47 -14.31 -22.81
N THR A 620 -13.13 -14.80 -21.77
CA THR A 620 -14.43 -14.32 -21.31
C THR A 620 -14.42 -14.11 -19.80
N ILE A 621 -14.99 -12.99 -19.32
CA ILE A 621 -15.17 -12.74 -17.88
C ILE A 621 -16.65 -12.53 -17.59
N MET A 622 -17.14 -13.16 -16.52
CA MET A 622 -18.47 -12.90 -15.94
C MET A 622 -18.29 -12.40 -14.50
N HIS A 623 -18.47 -11.10 -14.31
CA HIS A 623 -18.05 -10.39 -13.11
C HIS A 623 -19.21 -10.11 -12.15
N PHE A 624 -19.48 -11.08 -11.25
CA PHE A 624 -20.51 -10.99 -10.21
C PHE A 624 -20.01 -10.42 -8.87
N ALA A 625 -18.70 -10.56 -8.58
CA ALA A 625 -18.11 -10.28 -7.27
C ALA A 625 -18.37 -8.84 -6.78
N ALA A 626 -19.17 -8.71 -5.72
CA ALA A 626 -19.56 -7.45 -5.08
C ALA A 626 -20.15 -7.71 -3.68
N GLN A 627 -20.11 -6.70 -2.80
CA GLN A 627 -20.95 -6.66 -1.60
C GLN A 627 -22.34 -6.11 -1.94
N THR A 628 -23.39 -6.73 -1.38
CA THR A 628 -24.79 -6.57 -1.86
C THR A 628 -25.86 -6.38 -0.77
N HIS A 629 -25.48 -6.08 0.49
CA HIS A 629 -26.47 -5.87 1.56
C HIS A 629 -26.71 -4.38 1.81
N VAL A 630 -27.88 -3.88 1.42
CA VAL A 630 -28.23 -2.44 1.46
C VAL A 630 -28.03 -1.85 2.87
N ASP A 631 -28.52 -2.52 3.91
CA ASP A 631 -28.39 -2.02 5.30
C ASP A 631 -26.93 -1.97 5.77
N ASN A 632 -26.09 -2.93 5.34
CA ASN A 632 -24.67 -2.93 5.67
C ASN A 632 -23.94 -1.78 4.95
N SER A 633 -24.45 -1.33 3.79
CA SER A 633 -23.83 -0.27 2.99
C SER A 633 -23.91 1.12 3.65
N PHE A 634 -24.95 1.38 4.45
CA PHE A 634 -25.05 2.63 5.25
C PHE A 634 -24.00 2.67 6.38
N GLY A 635 -23.63 1.52 6.95
CA GLY A 635 -22.63 1.43 8.03
C GLY A 635 -21.20 1.16 7.56
N ASN A 636 -20.99 0.71 6.32
CA ASN A 636 -19.67 0.28 5.81
C ASN A 636 -19.46 0.60 4.32
N SER A 637 -19.88 1.79 3.87
CA SER A 637 -19.80 2.25 2.47
C SER A 637 -18.38 2.22 1.87
N PHE A 638 -17.33 2.28 2.69
CA PHE A 638 -15.93 2.17 2.27
C PHE A 638 -15.58 0.76 1.76
N GLU A 639 -16.01 -0.33 2.42
CA GLU A 639 -15.79 -1.68 1.89
C GLU A 639 -16.64 -1.94 0.64
N PHE A 640 -17.86 -1.39 0.54
CA PHE A 640 -18.63 -1.44 -0.71
C PHE A 640 -17.87 -0.73 -1.85
N THR A 641 -17.31 0.46 -1.60
CA THR A 641 -16.49 1.21 -2.57
C THR A 641 -15.27 0.41 -3.01
N LYS A 642 -14.56 -0.21 -2.06
CA LYS A 642 -13.34 -0.99 -2.28
C LYS A 642 -13.59 -2.29 -3.04
N ASN A 643 -14.60 -3.06 -2.65
CA ASN A 643 -14.89 -4.34 -3.29
C ASN A 643 -15.64 -4.14 -4.63
N ASN A 644 -16.61 -3.22 -4.71
CA ASN A 644 -17.43 -3.03 -5.90
C ASN A 644 -16.76 -2.13 -6.96
N ILE A 645 -16.20 -0.96 -6.59
CA ILE A 645 -15.60 -0.03 -7.58
C ILE A 645 -14.14 -0.41 -7.84
N TYR A 646 -13.30 -0.46 -6.81
CA TYR A 646 -11.86 -0.70 -7.00
C TYR A 646 -11.55 -2.13 -7.47
N GLY A 647 -12.27 -3.15 -6.98
CA GLY A 647 -12.20 -4.51 -7.51
C GLY A 647 -12.55 -4.61 -9.00
N THR A 648 -13.64 -3.96 -9.43
CA THR A 648 -13.97 -3.84 -10.87
C THR A 648 -12.87 -3.12 -11.65
N HIS A 649 -12.27 -2.06 -11.07
CA HIS A 649 -11.22 -1.29 -11.73
C HIS A 649 -9.94 -2.11 -11.98
N VAL A 650 -9.51 -2.93 -11.01
CA VAL A 650 -8.37 -3.84 -11.16
C VAL A 650 -8.62 -4.86 -12.29
N LEU A 651 -9.82 -5.44 -12.35
CA LEU A 651 -10.23 -6.32 -13.44
C LEU A 651 -10.17 -5.62 -14.81
N LEU A 652 -10.70 -4.40 -14.93
CA LEU A 652 -10.71 -3.64 -16.18
C LEU A 652 -9.31 -3.26 -16.67
N GLU A 653 -8.39 -2.88 -15.77
CA GLU A 653 -6.99 -2.63 -16.14
C GLU A 653 -6.28 -3.93 -16.57
N ALA A 654 -6.47 -5.05 -15.86
CA ALA A 654 -5.90 -6.34 -16.27
C ALA A 654 -6.42 -6.81 -17.65
N CYS A 655 -7.71 -6.59 -17.96
CA CYS A 655 -8.27 -6.85 -19.29
C CYS A 655 -7.60 -6.01 -20.38
N LYS A 656 -7.38 -4.72 -20.09
CA LYS A 656 -6.73 -3.75 -20.98
C LYS A 656 -5.23 -4.05 -21.19
N VAL A 657 -4.53 -4.51 -20.16
CA VAL A 657 -3.10 -4.86 -20.22
C VAL A 657 -2.88 -6.17 -20.99
N THR A 658 -3.75 -7.17 -20.81
CA THR A 658 -3.65 -8.47 -21.50
C THR A 658 -4.18 -8.45 -22.93
N GLY A 659 -5.20 -7.64 -23.24
CA GLY A 659 -5.74 -7.44 -24.60
C GLY A 659 -6.43 -8.66 -25.23
N GLN A 660 -6.47 -9.79 -24.53
CA GLN A 660 -6.99 -11.08 -25.02
C GLN A 660 -8.50 -11.29 -24.80
N ILE A 661 -9.14 -10.43 -24.00
CA ILE A 661 -10.55 -10.57 -23.61
C ILE A 661 -11.47 -10.21 -24.78
N LYS A 662 -12.38 -11.12 -25.10
CA LYS A 662 -13.37 -11.02 -26.19
C LYS A 662 -14.78 -10.73 -25.69
N ARG A 663 -15.05 -10.94 -24.40
CA ARG A 663 -16.35 -10.63 -23.75
C ARG A 663 -16.18 -10.39 -22.24
N PHE A 664 -16.63 -9.24 -21.75
CA PHE A 664 -16.62 -8.90 -20.32
C PHE A 664 -18.03 -8.56 -19.86
N ILE A 665 -18.68 -9.45 -19.12
CA ILE A 665 -20.05 -9.29 -18.63
C ILE A 665 -20.00 -8.76 -17.19
N HIS A 666 -20.44 -7.51 -16.98
CA HIS A 666 -20.53 -6.89 -15.66
C HIS A 666 -21.93 -7.01 -15.07
N VAL A 667 -22.03 -7.40 -13.80
CA VAL A 667 -23.32 -7.62 -13.14
C VAL A 667 -23.65 -6.45 -12.20
N SER A 668 -24.56 -5.60 -12.68
CA SER A 668 -25.17 -4.48 -11.98
C SER A 668 -26.55 -4.89 -11.42
N THR A 669 -27.32 -3.95 -10.88
CA THR A 669 -28.60 -4.18 -10.18
C THR A 669 -29.67 -3.21 -10.71
N ASP A 670 -30.95 -3.48 -10.53
CA ASP A 670 -32.05 -2.54 -10.83
C ASP A 670 -31.96 -1.23 -10.04
N GLU A 671 -31.56 -1.28 -8.76
CA GLU A 671 -31.43 -0.11 -7.87
C GLU A 671 -30.55 1.04 -8.40
N VAL A 672 -29.72 0.81 -9.44
CA VAL A 672 -28.92 1.89 -10.07
C VAL A 672 -29.76 2.92 -10.81
N TYR A 673 -30.99 2.58 -11.20
CA TYR A 673 -31.96 3.52 -11.77
C TYR A 673 -32.60 4.42 -10.70
N GLY A 674 -32.51 4.04 -9.43
CA GLY A 674 -33.24 4.70 -8.33
C GLY A 674 -34.73 4.38 -8.27
N GLU A 675 -35.41 5.05 -7.36
CA GLU A 675 -36.85 4.96 -7.13
C GLU A 675 -37.65 5.28 -8.40
N THR A 676 -38.67 4.46 -8.70
CA THR A 676 -39.61 4.67 -9.81
C THR A 676 -40.96 5.13 -9.27
N ASP A 677 -41.61 6.09 -9.93
CA ASP A 677 -42.94 6.57 -9.53
C ASP A 677 -43.98 5.43 -9.45
N GLU A 678 -44.88 5.49 -8.47
CA GLU A 678 -45.90 4.46 -8.25
C GLU A 678 -46.84 4.33 -9.48
N ASP A 679 -47.21 5.46 -10.09
CA ASP A 679 -48.04 5.53 -11.30
C ASP A 679 -47.30 5.17 -12.62
N ALA A 680 -46.01 4.81 -12.58
CA ALA A 680 -45.23 4.55 -13.79
C ALA A 680 -45.73 3.30 -14.56
N ALA A 681 -46.34 3.56 -15.72
CA ALA A 681 -46.87 2.52 -16.62
C ALA A 681 -45.80 1.82 -17.49
N VAL A 682 -44.58 2.37 -17.55
CA VAL A 682 -43.44 1.83 -18.30
C VAL A 682 -42.24 1.73 -17.37
N GLY A 683 -41.58 0.58 -17.34
CA GLY A 683 -40.39 0.35 -16.51
C GLY A 683 -39.12 0.97 -17.10
N ASN A 684 -38.10 1.11 -16.28
CA ASN A 684 -36.81 1.62 -16.71
C ASN A 684 -36.17 0.68 -17.75
N HIS A 685 -35.97 1.21 -18.96
CA HIS A 685 -35.27 0.54 -20.06
C HIS A 685 -33.76 0.83 -19.98
N GLU A 686 -32.93 0.14 -20.76
CA GLU A 686 -31.49 0.16 -20.52
C GLU A 686 -30.79 1.50 -20.75
N ALA A 687 -31.46 2.47 -21.39
CA ALA A 687 -30.97 3.84 -21.57
C ALA A 687 -31.54 4.86 -20.55
N SER A 688 -32.34 4.43 -19.58
CA SER A 688 -32.73 5.26 -18.43
C SER A 688 -31.50 5.79 -17.67
N GLN A 689 -31.64 6.98 -17.05
CA GLN A 689 -30.57 7.60 -16.29
C GLN A 689 -30.23 6.78 -15.03
N LEU A 690 -28.95 6.69 -14.68
CA LEU A 690 -28.51 6.17 -13.39
C LEU A 690 -28.76 7.23 -12.30
N LEU A 691 -29.62 6.92 -11.33
CA LEU A 691 -30.00 7.78 -10.21
C LEU A 691 -29.94 7.02 -8.86
N PRO A 692 -28.80 6.39 -8.50
CA PRO A 692 -28.70 5.55 -7.32
C PRO A 692 -28.97 6.31 -6.02
N THR A 693 -29.84 5.74 -5.19
CA THR A 693 -30.40 6.33 -3.97
C THR A 693 -29.71 5.93 -2.68
N ASN A 694 -28.91 4.85 -2.69
CA ASN A 694 -28.30 4.26 -1.50
C ASN A 694 -26.81 3.88 -1.74
N PRO A 695 -25.99 3.68 -0.70
CA PRO A 695 -24.55 3.44 -0.90
C PRO A 695 -24.21 2.16 -1.66
N TYR A 696 -25.05 1.11 -1.58
CA TYR A 696 -24.89 -0.09 -2.41
C TYR A 696 -25.13 0.23 -3.89
N SER A 697 -26.29 0.79 -4.24
CA SER A 697 -26.63 1.12 -5.63
C SER A 697 -25.67 2.16 -6.22
N ALA A 698 -25.19 3.12 -5.42
CA ALA A 698 -24.18 4.09 -5.82
C ALA A 698 -22.85 3.44 -6.20
N THR A 699 -22.40 2.42 -5.45
CA THR A 699 -21.16 1.70 -5.80
C THR A 699 -21.31 0.77 -6.99
N LYS A 700 -22.50 0.20 -7.24
CA LYS A 700 -22.81 -0.52 -8.48
C LYS A 700 -22.81 0.41 -9.70
N ALA A 701 -23.49 1.55 -9.61
CA ALA A 701 -23.48 2.57 -10.66
C ALA A 701 -22.05 3.11 -10.93
N GLY A 702 -21.26 3.34 -9.87
CA GLY A 702 -19.86 3.77 -10.00
C GLY A 702 -18.96 2.74 -10.69
N ALA A 703 -19.14 1.45 -10.40
CA ALA A 703 -18.46 0.36 -11.11
C ALA A 703 -18.89 0.30 -12.59
N GLU A 704 -20.18 0.42 -12.86
CA GLU A 704 -20.74 0.42 -14.22
C GLU A 704 -20.24 1.61 -15.06
N MET A 705 -20.10 2.80 -14.46
CA MET A 705 -19.48 3.96 -15.12
C MET A 705 -18.02 3.70 -15.52
N LEU A 706 -17.25 2.92 -14.73
CA LEU A 706 -15.91 2.49 -15.14
C LEU A 706 -15.97 1.49 -16.30
N VAL A 707 -16.84 0.48 -16.23
CA VAL A 707 -17.02 -0.51 -17.32
C VAL A 707 -17.36 0.19 -18.63
N MET A 708 -18.31 1.12 -18.62
CA MET A 708 -18.68 1.91 -19.79
C MET A 708 -17.53 2.80 -20.29
N ALA A 709 -16.79 3.46 -19.39
CA ALA A 709 -15.64 4.28 -19.76
C ALA A 709 -14.52 3.44 -20.41
N TYR A 710 -14.26 2.23 -19.89
CA TYR A 710 -13.22 1.35 -20.41
C TYR A 710 -13.60 0.74 -21.77
N GLY A 711 -14.88 0.39 -21.97
CA GLY A 711 -15.37 0.01 -23.30
C GLY A 711 -15.21 1.14 -24.33
N ARG A 712 -15.58 2.38 -23.98
CA ARG A 712 -15.48 3.53 -24.88
C ARG A 712 -14.04 4.03 -25.13
N SER A 713 -13.18 4.00 -24.11
CA SER A 713 -11.81 4.57 -24.20
C SER A 713 -10.73 3.58 -24.61
N TYR A 714 -10.96 2.27 -24.44
CA TYR A 714 -9.95 1.22 -24.72
C TYR A 714 -10.48 0.09 -25.60
N GLY A 715 -11.72 0.19 -26.10
CA GLY A 715 -12.32 -0.81 -26.97
C GLY A 715 -12.63 -2.15 -26.29
N LEU A 716 -12.62 -2.21 -24.96
CA LEU A 716 -12.88 -3.47 -24.25
C LEU A 716 -14.31 -3.97 -24.52
N PRO A 717 -14.50 -5.27 -24.82
CA PRO A 717 -15.78 -5.81 -25.28
C PRO A 717 -16.74 -6.07 -24.11
N VAL A 718 -17.20 -4.99 -23.49
CA VAL A 718 -18.06 -4.99 -22.30
C VAL A 718 -19.53 -5.23 -22.65
N ILE A 719 -20.24 -5.90 -21.75
CA ILE A 719 -21.70 -6.05 -21.72
C ILE A 719 -22.11 -5.84 -20.26
N THR A 720 -23.20 -5.13 -19.98
CA THR A 720 -23.72 -5.00 -18.60
C THR A 720 -25.07 -5.66 -18.46
N THR A 721 -25.32 -6.33 -17.34
CA THR A 721 -26.67 -6.76 -16.95
C THR A 721 -27.14 -5.97 -15.72
N ARG A 722 -28.42 -5.57 -15.69
CA ARG A 722 -29.07 -4.96 -14.50
C ARG A 722 -30.23 -5.85 -14.09
N GLY A 723 -30.16 -6.48 -12.92
CA GLY A 723 -31.12 -7.49 -12.47
C GLY A 723 -32.09 -7.01 -11.39
N ASN A 724 -33.34 -7.50 -11.41
CA ASN A 724 -34.24 -7.46 -10.26
C ASN A 724 -33.77 -8.37 -9.10
N ASN A 725 -34.50 -8.33 -7.98
CA ASN A 725 -34.26 -9.21 -6.82
C ASN A 725 -34.35 -10.69 -7.23
N VAL A 726 -33.38 -11.49 -6.78
CA VAL A 726 -33.29 -12.92 -7.07
C VAL A 726 -33.47 -13.72 -5.79
N TYR A 727 -34.18 -14.85 -5.86
CA TYR A 727 -34.40 -15.76 -4.73
C TYR A 727 -34.31 -17.23 -5.18
N GLY A 728 -34.04 -18.13 -4.24
CA GLY A 728 -33.82 -19.54 -4.54
C GLY A 728 -33.11 -20.30 -3.42
N PRO A 729 -32.86 -21.61 -3.62
CA PRO A 729 -31.89 -22.41 -2.87
C PRO A 729 -30.56 -21.70 -2.61
N ASN A 730 -29.84 -22.10 -1.56
CA ASN A 730 -28.49 -21.63 -1.21
C ASN A 730 -28.24 -20.11 -1.08
N GLN A 731 -29.28 -19.28 -1.06
CA GLN A 731 -29.13 -17.86 -0.74
C GLN A 731 -28.67 -17.65 0.72
N PHE A 732 -27.89 -16.61 0.99
CA PHE A 732 -27.43 -16.29 2.36
C PHE A 732 -28.58 -15.70 3.21
N PRO A 733 -28.86 -16.19 4.44
CA PRO A 733 -30.06 -15.80 5.22
C PRO A 733 -30.12 -14.36 5.78
N GLU A 734 -29.25 -13.46 5.32
CA GLU A 734 -29.48 -12.01 5.52
C GLU A 734 -30.63 -11.48 4.65
N LYS A 735 -30.85 -12.10 3.47
CA LYS A 735 -31.83 -11.64 2.46
C LYS A 735 -33.26 -11.97 2.93
N MET A 736 -34.23 -11.15 2.51
CA MET A 736 -35.57 -11.15 3.09
C MET A 736 -36.31 -12.50 3.02
N ILE A 737 -36.38 -13.14 1.85
CA ILE A 737 -37.08 -14.43 1.68
C ILE A 737 -36.50 -15.55 2.56
N PRO A 738 -35.18 -15.87 2.54
CA PRO A 738 -34.62 -16.89 3.42
C PRO A 738 -34.63 -16.49 4.89
N LYS A 739 -34.49 -15.20 5.23
CA LYS A 739 -34.67 -14.70 6.60
C LYS A 739 -36.07 -15.02 7.12
N PHE A 740 -37.11 -14.69 6.34
CA PHE A 740 -38.50 -14.93 6.68
C PHE A 740 -38.82 -16.43 6.78
N MET A 741 -38.28 -17.26 5.90
CA MET A 741 -38.42 -18.72 5.99
C MET A 741 -37.83 -19.27 7.30
N LEU A 742 -36.58 -18.96 7.62
CA LEU A 742 -35.94 -19.49 8.85
C LEU A 742 -36.57 -18.93 10.14
N LEU A 743 -37.06 -17.68 10.13
CA LEU A 743 -37.81 -17.12 11.26
C LEU A 743 -39.17 -17.83 11.44
N ALA A 744 -39.95 -17.99 10.36
CA ALA A 744 -41.23 -18.70 10.39
C ALA A 744 -41.08 -20.18 10.79
N MET A 745 -40.07 -20.87 10.27
CA MET A 745 -39.72 -22.26 10.65
C MET A 745 -39.35 -22.36 12.14
N SER A 746 -38.60 -21.40 12.67
CA SER A 746 -38.24 -21.33 14.11
C SER A 746 -39.32 -20.71 15.00
N GLY A 747 -40.50 -20.38 14.47
CA GLY A 747 -41.62 -19.81 15.23
C GLY A 747 -41.39 -18.38 15.74
N LYS A 748 -40.50 -17.63 15.10
CA LYS A 748 -40.14 -16.24 15.44
C LYS A 748 -40.86 -15.25 14.51
N PRO A 749 -41.12 -14.01 14.95
CA PRO A 749 -41.73 -12.99 14.11
C PRO A 749 -40.89 -12.63 12.88
N LEU A 750 -41.55 -12.29 11.77
CA LEU A 750 -40.97 -11.82 10.51
C LEU A 750 -40.85 -10.28 10.56
N PRO A 751 -39.64 -9.70 10.55
CA PRO A 751 -39.46 -8.25 10.65
C PRO A 751 -39.72 -7.55 9.30
N ILE A 752 -40.78 -6.75 9.24
CA ILE A 752 -41.11 -5.89 8.10
C ILE A 752 -40.66 -4.46 8.38
N HIS A 753 -39.78 -3.90 7.54
CA HIS A 753 -39.35 -2.51 7.65
C HIS A 753 -40.47 -1.54 7.24
N GLY A 754 -40.72 -0.52 8.08
CA GLY A 754 -41.80 0.44 7.83
C GLY A 754 -43.18 -0.21 7.94
N ASP A 755 -44.00 -0.06 6.91
CA ASP A 755 -45.34 -0.65 6.78
C ASP A 755 -45.39 -1.85 5.82
N GLY A 756 -44.27 -2.18 5.16
CA GLY A 756 -44.20 -3.24 4.14
C GLY A 756 -44.88 -2.92 2.82
N SER A 757 -45.23 -1.65 2.56
CA SER A 757 -45.83 -1.19 1.30
C SER A 757 -44.88 -1.32 0.10
N ASN A 758 -43.56 -1.23 0.32
CA ASN A 758 -42.52 -1.30 -0.71
C ASN A 758 -42.76 -2.45 -1.72
N VAL A 759 -42.76 -2.11 -3.00
CA VAL A 759 -43.01 -2.98 -4.16
C VAL A 759 -41.68 -3.43 -4.78
N ARG A 760 -41.53 -4.72 -5.09
CA ARG A 760 -40.35 -5.28 -5.77
C ARG A 760 -40.77 -6.41 -6.72
N SER A 761 -40.05 -6.56 -7.84
CA SER A 761 -40.09 -7.77 -8.68
C SER A 761 -39.09 -8.82 -8.17
N TYR A 762 -39.46 -10.10 -8.27
CA TYR A 762 -38.66 -11.24 -7.80
C TYR A 762 -38.53 -12.32 -8.88
N LEU A 763 -37.30 -12.73 -9.19
CA LEU A 763 -36.99 -13.82 -10.13
C LEU A 763 -36.36 -15.03 -9.44
N TYR A 764 -36.70 -16.23 -9.93
CA TYR A 764 -36.10 -17.48 -9.44
C TYR A 764 -34.68 -17.67 -10.00
N CYS A 765 -33.76 -18.23 -9.18
CA CYS A 765 -32.33 -18.26 -9.48
C CYS A 765 -31.92 -19.01 -10.77
N GLU A 766 -32.59 -20.11 -11.13
CA GLU A 766 -32.28 -20.86 -12.36
C GLU A 766 -32.72 -20.11 -13.62
N ASP A 767 -33.85 -19.39 -13.57
CA ASP A 767 -34.33 -18.53 -14.65
C ASP A 767 -33.35 -17.37 -14.90
N VAL A 768 -32.76 -16.82 -13.83
CA VAL A 768 -31.69 -15.82 -13.90
C VAL A 768 -30.39 -16.44 -14.42
N ALA A 769 -30.06 -17.68 -14.05
CA ALA A 769 -28.90 -18.37 -14.61
C ALA A 769 -29.05 -18.61 -16.12
N GLU A 770 -30.28 -18.89 -16.60
CA GLU A 770 -30.61 -18.93 -18.02
C GLU A 770 -30.48 -17.57 -18.71
N ALA A 771 -30.85 -16.46 -18.04
CA ALA A 771 -30.64 -15.12 -18.57
C ALA A 771 -29.14 -14.83 -18.80
N PHE A 772 -28.29 -15.22 -17.86
CA PHE A 772 -26.83 -15.07 -18.00
C PHE A 772 -26.23 -15.97 -19.10
N GLU A 773 -26.77 -17.16 -19.32
CA GLU A 773 -26.42 -18.03 -20.46
C GLU A 773 -26.83 -17.39 -21.80
N VAL A 774 -28.05 -16.86 -21.92
CA VAL A 774 -28.52 -16.18 -23.13
C VAL A 774 -27.68 -14.92 -23.44
N VAL A 775 -27.34 -14.11 -22.43
CA VAL A 775 -26.46 -12.95 -22.60
C VAL A 775 -25.02 -13.38 -22.93
N LEU A 776 -24.52 -14.48 -22.37
CA LEU A 776 -23.19 -15.01 -22.66
C LEU A 776 -23.01 -15.35 -24.15
N HIS A 777 -23.98 -16.02 -24.78
CA HIS A 777 -23.86 -16.44 -26.20
C HIS A 777 -24.40 -15.41 -27.19
N LYS A 778 -25.52 -14.75 -26.88
CA LYS A 778 -26.26 -13.88 -27.82
C LYS A 778 -26.18 -12.39 -27.51
N GLY A 779 -25.64 -12.00 -26.35
CA GLY A 779 -25.46 -10.59 -25.99
C GLY A 779 -24.54 -9.85 -26.95
N GLU A 780 -24.87 -8.60 -27.27
CA GLU A 780 -24.09 -7.73 -28.14
C GLU A 780 -23.09 -6.90 -27.32
N VAL A 781 -21.89 -6.70 -27.88
CA VAL A 781 -20.84 -5.91 -27.22
C VAL A 781 -21.19 -4.42 -27.24
N GLY A 782 -20.95 -3.75 -26.11
CA GLY A 782 -21.33 -2.36 -25.85
C GLY A 782 -22.77 -2.18 -25.36
N HIS A 783 -23.58 -3.25 -25.33
CA HIS A 783 -24.97 -3.20 -24.90
C HIS A 783 -25.16 -3.54 -23.41
N VAL A 784 -26.20 -2.94 -22.84
CA VAL A 784 -26.75 -3.28 -21.54
C VAL A 784 -28.03 -4.11 -21.76
N TYR A 785 -28.35 -5.02 -20.83
CA TYR A 785 -29.58 -5.82 -20.81
C TYR A 785 -30.20 -5.86 -19.41
N ASN A 786 -31.50 -5.60 -19.30
CA ASN A 786 -32.27 -5.77 -18.07
C ASN A 786 -32.67 -7.25 -17.88
N ILE A 787 -32.48 -7.80 -16.68
CA ILE A 787 -32.96 -9.13 -16.26
C ILE A 787 -34.05 -8.92 -15.21
N GLY A 788 -35.32 -8.90 -15.65
CA GLY A 788 -36.44 -8.54 -14.78
C GLY A 788 -37.72 -9.31 -15.04
N THR A 789 -38.77 -8.93 -14.32
CA THR A 789 -40.14 -9.37 -14.57
C THR A 789 -41.14 -8.25 -14.27
N LYS A 790 -42.27 -8.29 -14.97
CA LYS A 790 -43.43 -7.40 -14.76
C LYS A 790 -44.37 -7.92 -13.64
N ARG A 791 -43.96 -8.96 -12.90
CA ARG A 791 -44.64 -9.55 -11.74
C ARG A 791 -44.12 -8.95 -10.43
N GLU A 792 -44.67 -7.81 -10.06
CA GLU A 792 -44.36 -7.10 -8.81
C GLU A 792 -45.13 -7.68 -7.60
N ARG A 793 -44.51 -7.67 -6.41
CA ARG A 793 -45.16 -7.98 -5.11
C ARG A 793 -44.71 -7.00 -4.02
N ARG A 794 -45.59 -6.70 -3.05
CA ARG A 794 -45.22 -5.92 -1.86
C ARG A 794 -44.49 -6.79 -0.85
N VAL A 795 -43.61 -6.20 -0.03
CA VAL A 795 -42.88 -6.92 1.03
C VAL A 795 -43.84 -7.65 2.00
N ILE A 796 -44.97 -7.03 2.35
CA ILE A 796 -45.97 -7.65 3.23
C ILE A 796 -46.66 -8.88 2.61
N ASP A 797 -46.85 -8.91 1.29
CA ASP A 797 -47.48 -10.05 0.62
C ASP A 797 -46.51 -11.25 0.54
N VAL A 798 -45.21 -10.98 0.36
CA VAL A 798 -44.16 -12.02 0.43
C VAL A 798 -44.10 -12.66 1.84
N ALA A 799 -44.23 -11.87 2.90
CA ALA A 799 -44.32 -12.39 4.27
C ALA A 799 -45.57 -13.27 4.47
N ARG A 800 -46.73 -12.83 3.96
CA ARG A 800 -47.99 -13.60 4.01
C ARG A 800 -47.90 -14.91 3.23
N ASP A 801 -47.31 -14.91 2.03
CA ASP A 801 -47.10 -16.11 1.23
C ASP A 801 -46.21 -17.15 1.95
N ILE A 802 -45.12 -16.70 2.60
CA ILE A 802 -44.23 -17.58 3.39
C ILE A 802 -44.95 -18.16 4.62
N CYS A 803 -45.68 -17.33 5.37
CA CYS A 803 -46.49 -17.80 6.51
C CYS A 803 -47.54 -18.83 6.08
N LYS A 804 -48.28 -18.55 5.00
CA LYS A 804 -49.27 -19.46 4.42
C LYS A 804 -48.66 -20.78 3.97
N LEU A 805 -47.49 -20.75 3.33
CA LEU A 805 -46.77 -21.94 2.87
C LEU A 805 -46.29 -22.83 4.05
N LEU A 806 -46.00 -22.23 5.20
CA LEU A 806 -45.59 -22.91 6.45
C LEU A 806 -46.74 -23.18 7.43
N GLY A 807 -47.99 -22.93 7.06
CA GLY A 807 -49.16 -23.13 7.93
C GLY A 807 -49.19 -22.23 9.17
N LYS A 808 -48.56 -21.05 9.10
CA LYS A 808 -48.55 -20.03 10.16
C LYS A 808 -49.61 -18.96 9.88
N ASP A 809 -50.25 -18.46 10.94
CA ASP A 809 -51.06 -17.25 10.86
C ASP A 809 -50.15 -16.03 10.56
N PRO A 810 -50.32 -15.32 9.44
CA PRO A 810 -49.48 -14.16 9.12
C PRO A 810 -49.62 -13.03 10.13
N GLU A 811 -50.82 -12.78 10.67
CA GLU A 811 -51.07 -11.59 11.49
C GLU A 811 -50.50 -11.75 12.91
N ALA A 812 -50.44 -12.99 13.43
CA ALA A 812 -49.65 -13.32 14.63
C ALA A 812 -48.13 -13.46 14.39
N SER A 813 -47.69 -13.59 13.13
CA SER A 813 -46.28 -13.86 12.78
C SER A 813 -45.52 -12.64 12.25
N ILE A 814 -46.19 -11.58 11.81
CA ILE A 814 -45.56 -10.38 11.24
C ILE A 814 -45.27 -9.35 12.35
N GLN A 815 -44.08 -8.76 12.34
CA GLN A 815 -43.71 -7.66 13.23
C GLN A 815 -43.15 -6.49 12.43
N PHE A 816 -43.77 -5.31 12.55
CA PHE A 816 -43.22 -4.09 11.98
C PHE A 816 -42.02 -3.58 12.78
N VAL A 817 -40.98 -3.14 12.09
CA VAL A 817 -39.71 -2.63 12.64
C VAL A 817 -39.33 -1.30 12.00
N GLU A 818 -38.37 -0.59 12.61
CA GLU A 818 -37.85 0.67 12.09
C GLU A 818 -37.47 0.57 10.60
N ASN A 819 -37.94 1.53 9.81
CA ASN A 819 -37.63 1.61 8.38
C ASN A 819 -36.15 1.96 8.16
N ARG A 820 -35.61 1.69 6.98
CA ARG A 820 -34.23 2.06 6.64
C ARG A 820 -34.08 3.58 6.54
N PRO A 821 -32.86 4.15 6.69
CA PRO A 821 -32.62 5.58 6.50
C PRO A 821 -33.04 6.12 5.13
N PHE A 822 -33.00 5.26 4.09
CA PHE A 822 -33.63 5.46 2.79
C PHE A 822 -34.11 4.09 2.28
N ASN A 823 -35.34 4.01 1.73
CA ASN A 823 -35.97 2.75 1.30
C ASN A 823 -37.00 3.02 0.19
N ASP A 824 -36.53 2.99 -1.06
CA ASP A 824 -37.27 3.30 -2.27
C ASP A 824 -38.59 2.50 -2.35
N GLN A 825 -39.70 3.12 -2.75
CA GLN A 825 -41.00 2.44 -2.82
C GLN A 825 -41.03 1.38 -3.91
N ARG A 826 -40.57 1.68 -5.14
CA ARG A 826 -40.72 0.79 -6.30
C ARG A 826 -39.48 0.80 -7.20
N TYR A 827 -39.13 -0.37 -7.73
CA TYR A 827 -38.15 -0.56 -8.81
C TYR A 827 -38.81 -1.31 -9.95
N PHE A 828 -39.16 -0.62 -11.04
CA PHE A 828 -39.84 -1.21 -12.19
C PHE A 828 -38.91 -1.22 -13.41
N LEU A 829 -38.72 -2.40 -14.03
CA LEU A 829 -37.86 -2.60 -15.22
C LEU A 829 -38.69 -2.90 -16.46
N ASP A 830 -38.19 -2.48 -17.64
CA ASP A 830 -38.57 -3.14 -18.90
C ASP A 830 -37.54 -4.23 -19.25
N ASP A 831 -38.02 -5.43 -19.57
CA ASP A 831 -37.23 -6.64 -19.83
C ASP A 831 -37.30 -7.09 -21.30
N GLN A 832 -37.97 -6.30 -22.15
CA GLN A 832 -38.29 -6.68 -23.53
C GLN A 832 -37.03 -6.93 -24.39
N LYS A 833 -35.94 -6.19 -24.16
CA LYS A 833 -34.69 -6.36 -24.92
C LYS A 833 -34.05 -7.74 -24.72
N LEU A 834 -34.09 -8.26 -23.50
CA LEU A 834 -33.59 -9.60 -23.18
C LEU A 834 -34.52 -10.70 -23.73
N LYS A 835 -35.84 -10.49 -23.65
CA LYS A 835 -36.83 -11.38 -24.28
C LYS A 835 -36.63 -11.51 -25.79
N ASN A 836 -36.22 -10.42 -26.45
CA ASN A 836 -35.90 -10.44 -27.88
C ASN A 836 -34.65 -11.29 -28.24
N LEU A 837 -33.80 -11.67 -27.28
CA LEU A 837 -32.73 -12.68 -27.47
C LEU A 837 -33.24 -14.13 -27.29
N GLY A 838 -34.51 -14.32 -26.92
CA GLY A 838 -35.15 -15.62 -26.71
C GLY A 838 -35.08 -16.15 -25.27
N TRP A 839 -34.85 -15.30 -24.27
CA TRP A 839 -35.04 -15.64 -22.86
C TRP A 839 -36.49 -15.47 -22.41
N CYS A 840 -36.94 -16.29 -21.46
CA CYS A 840 -38.22 -16.09 -20.77
C CYS A 840 -38.19 -16.61 -19.33
N GLU A 841 -39.00 -15.98 -18.47
CA GLU A 841 -39.33 -16.48 -17.13
C GLU A 841 -40.15 -17.78 -17.26
N ARG A 842 -39.70 -18.85 -16.60
CA ARG A 842 -40.26 -20.21 -16.64
C ARG A 842 -40.86 -20.62 -15.30
N THR A 843 -40.26 -20.21 -14.19
CA THR A 843 -40.64 -20.64 -12.83
C THR A 843 -41.62 -19.64 -12.21
N GLY A 844 -42.87 -20.08 -11.98
CA GLY A 844 -43.85 -19.28 -11.23
C GLY A 844 -43.42 -19.04 -9.78
N TRP A 845 -43.92 -17.95 -9.17
CA TRP A 845 -43.58 -17.57 -7.80
C TRP A 845 -43.86 -18.69 -6.80
N GLU A 846 -45.03 -19.30 -6.89
CA GLU A 846 -45.51 -20.32 -5.97
C GLU A 846 -44.62 -21.58 -6.03
N ASP A 847 -44.20 -21.99 -7.24
CA ASP A 847 -43.26 -23.11 -7.45
C ASP A 847 -41.83 -22.76 -6.99
N GLY A 848 -41.35 -21.56 -7.30
CA GLY A 848 -40.03 -21.10 -6.89
C GLY A 848 -39.90 -20.98 -5.37
N LEU A 849 -40.93 -20.44 -4.71
CA LEU A 849 -40.99 -20.28 -3.25
C LEU A 849 -41.04 -21.65 -2.57
N LYS A 850 -41.81 -22.60 -3.12
CA LYS A 850 -41.84 -23.99 -2.67
C LYS A 850 -40.47 -24.67 -2.79
N LYS A 851 -39.83 -24.65 -3.98
CA LYS A 851 -38.47 -25.22 -4.19
C LYS A 851 -37.44 -24.61 -3.22
N THR A 852 -37.54 -23.31 -2.97
CA THR A 852 -36.67 -22.59 -2.03
C THR A 852 -36.86 -23.12 -0.60
N MET A 853 -38.10 -23.21 -0.13
CA MET A 853 -38.42 -23.72 1.21
C MET A 853 -38.04 -25.20 1.39
N GLU A 854 -38.31 -26.04 0.39
CA GLU A 854 -37.91 -27.45 0.38
C GLU A 854 -36.39 -27.59 0.55
N TRP A 855 -35.61 -26.74 -0.13
CA TRP A 855 -34.15 -26.74 0.02
C TRP A 855 -33.70 -26.33 1.43
N TYR A 856 -34.23 -25.25 2.03
CA TYR A 856 -33.88 -24.87 3.42
C TYR A 856 -34.32 -25.92 4.45
N THR A 857 -35.43 -26.61 4.19
CA THR A 857 -35.92 -27.71 5.06
C THR A 857 -34.99 -28.93 5.00
N GLN A 858 -34.38 -29.20 3.85
CA GLN A 858 -33.42 -30.30 3.65
C GLN A 858 -31.99 -29.94 4.09
N ASN A 859 -31.63 -28.65 4.14
CA ASN A 859 -30.26 -28.17 4.38
C ASN A 859 -30.16 -27.18 5.57
N PRO A 860 -30.68 -27.51 6.78
CA PRO A 860 -30.76 -26.57 7.90
C PRO A 860 -29.40 -26.04 8.36
N GLU A 861 -28.38 -26.91 8.40
CA GLU A 861 -27.02 -26.58 8.86
C GLU A 861 -26.13 -25.95 7.76
N TRP A 862 -26.65 -25.65 6.56
CA TRP A 862 -25.82 -25.23 5.43
C TRP A 862 -24.96 -24.00 5.73
N TRP A 863 -25.50 -23.03 6.45
CA TRP A 863 -24.84 -21.77 6.78
C TRP A 863 -24.31 -21.69 8.22
N GLY A 864 -24.48 -22.74 9.02
CA GLY A 864 -24.14 -22.74 10.45
C GLY A 864 -24.91 -21.68 11.25
N ASP A 865 -24.22 -21.00 12.19
CA ASP A 865 -24.85 -19.95 13.00
C ASP A 865 -25.13 -18.68 12.20
N VAL A 866 -26.38 -18.53 11.78
CA VAL A 866 -26.93 -17.35 11.10
C VAL A 866 -27.71 -16.41 12.06
N SER A 867 -27.56 -16.55 13.38
CA SER A 867 -28.33 -15.76 14.36
C SER A 867 -28.20 -14.25 14.15
N GLY A 868 -27.00 -13.75 13.85
CA GLY A 868 -26.75 -12.34 13.50
C GLY A 868 -27.35 -11.91 12.16
N ALA A 869 -27.50 -12.82 11.20
CA ALA A 869 -28.10 -12.55 9.89
C ALA A 869 -29.62 -12.33 9.98
N LEU A 870 -30.27 -13.10 10.87
CA LEU A 870 -31.71 -13.07 11.11
C LEU A 870 -32.20 -11.86 11.90
N LEU A 871 -31.30 -11.00 12.40
CA LEU A 871 -31.66 -9.71 12.98
C LEU A 871 -32.41 -8.83 11.95
N PRO A 872 -33.33 -7.93 12.39
CA PRO A 872 -34.01 -7.02 11.48
C PRO A 872 -33.02 -6.11 10.74
N HIS A 873 -32.15 -5.43 11.49
CA HIS A 873 -31.06 -4.59 11.01
C HIS A 873 -29.72 -5.27 11.33
N PRO A 874 -29.25 -6.24 10.53
CA PRO A 874 -28.00 -6.93 10.81
C PRO A 874 -26.81 -5.96 10.70
N ARG A 875 -25.76 -6.19 11.49
CA ARG A 875 -24.52 -5.40 11.44
C ARG A 875 -23.32 -6.33 11.37
N MET A 876 -22.35 -5.98 10.54
CA MET A 876 -21.17 -6.81 10.22
C MET A 876 -20.32 -7.20 11.46
N LEU A 877 -20.43 -6.45 12.56
CA LEU A 877 -19.78 -6.73 13.85
C LEU A 877 -20.42 -7.88 14.66
N MET A 878 -21.54 -8.45 14.22
CA MET A 878 -22.30 -9.48 14.96
C MET A 878 -22.46 -10.79 14.18
N MET A 879 -21.58 -11.04 13.21
CA MET A 879 -21.59 -12.23 12.35
C MET A 879 -20.44 -13.18 12.74
N PRO A 880 -20.69 -14.49 12.97
CA PRO A 880 -19.63 -15.44 13.33
C PRO A 880 -18.58 -15.59 12.22
N GLY A 881 -17.30 -15.70 12.60
CA GLY A 881 -16.19 -15.93 11.66
C GLY A 881 -14.81 -15.55 12.18
N GLY A 882 -14.74 -14.54 13.08
CA GLY A 882 -13.52 -14.23 13.83
C GLY A 882 -13.36 -15.18 15.02
N ARG A 883 -12.22 -15.87 15.13
CA ARG A 883 -11.85 -16.58 16.37
C ARG A 883 -11.50 -15.56 17.46
N VAL A 884 -12.42 -15.32 18.38
CA VAL A 884 -12.14 -14.61 19.64
C VAL A 884 -11.38 -15.58 20.56
N SER A 885 -10.23 -15.15 21.08
CA SER A 885 -9.49 -15.87 22.13
C SER A 885 -10.07 -15.52 23.51
N ASP A 886 -10.21 -16.52 24.39
CA ASP A 886 -10.77 -16.33 25.73
C ASP A 886 -9.98 -15.33 26.58
N GLU A 887 -10.58 -14.18 26.88
CA GLU A 887 -10.24 -13.37 28.06
C GLU A 887 -11.27 -13.61 29.17
N LYS A 888 -10.78 -13.63 30.42
CA LYS A 888 -11.56 -14.09 31.58
C LYS A 888 -12.56 -13.04 32.03
N LYS A 889 -13.69 -13.50 32.57
CA LYS A 889 -14.62 -12.67 33.33
C LYS A 889 -13.93 -12.11 34.57
N ASP A 890 -13.80 -10.79 34.65
CA ASP A 890 -13.74 -10.05 35.91
C ASP A 890 -15.02 -9.22 36.04
N THR A 891 -15.70 -9.32 37.19
CA THR A 891 -17.04 -8.79 37.41
C THR A 891 -17.06 -7.66 38.43
N SER A 892 -17.23 -6.41 37.99
CA SER A 892 -17.57 -5.29 38.89
C SER A 892 -18.25 -4.11 38.18
N SER A 893 -19.13 -3.42 38.91
CA SER A 893 -19.84 -2.17 38.58
C SER A 893 -20.74 -2.15 37.33
N ASN A 894 -22.06 -2.20 37.57
CA ASN A 894 -23.08 -1.81 36.58
C ASN A 894 -23.17 -0.28 36.47
N THR A 895 -23.11 0.27 35.25
CA THR A 895 -23.68 1.59 34.94
C THR A 895 -24.38 1.52 33.58
N VAL A 896 -25.70 1.34 33.58
CA VAL A 896 -26.49 1.31 32.33
C VAL A 896 -26.68 2.75 31.83
N GLN A 897 -25.95 3.14 30.78
CA GLN A 897 -26.28 4.35 30.02
C GLN A 897 -27.31 4.03 28.94
N THR A 898 -28.58 4.31 29.24
CA THR A 898 -29.67 4.31 28.28
C THR A 898 -29.45 5.40 27.22
N PHE A 899 -29.40 5.02 25.94
CA PHE A 899 -29.47 5.99 24.84
C PHE A 899 -30.90 6.52 24.70
N THR A 900 -31.19 7.63 25.37
CA THR A 900 -32.48 8.31 25.26
C THR A 900 -32.58 9.03 23.91
N VAL A 901 -33.58 8.68 23.09
CA VAL A 901 -33.89 9.42 21.86
C VAL A 901 -34.40 10.81 22.24
N VAL A 902 -33.64 11.86 21.87
CA VAL A 902 -34.04 13.25 22.11
C VAL A 902 -34.93 13.72 20.97
N THR A 903 -36.24 13.80 21.23
CA THR A 903 -37.18 14.48 20.34
C THR A 903 -36.93 16.00 20.33
N PRO A 904 -37.00 16.66 19.17
CA PRO A 904 -36.78 18.10 19.08
C PRO A 904 -37.94 18.86 19.73
N ASN A 905 -37.67 19.53 20.84
CA ASN A 905 -38.67 20.21 21.65
C ASN A 905 -38.94 21.63 21.12
N ASN A 906 -40.12 21.86 20.53
CA ASN A 906 -40.51 23.16 20.01
C ASN A 906 -40.67 24.19 21.13
N LYS A 907 -39.69 25.10 21.27
CA LYS A 907 -39.82 26.36 22.01
C LYS A 907 -39.29 27.52 21.17
N ALA A 908 -40.03 28.62 21.17
CA ALA A 908 -39.64 29.82 20.44
C ALA A 908 -38.36 30.44 21.02
N HIS A 909 -37.46 30.88 20.16
CA HIS A 909 -36.24 31.59 20.57
C HIS A 909 -36.49 33.11 20.68
N ASP A 910 -36.12 33.66 21.83
CA ASP A 910 -36.02 35.11 22.04
C ASP A 910 -34.75 35.64 21.32
N PRO A 911 -34.80 36.74 20.55
CA PRO A 911 -33.78 37.04 19.54
C PRO A 911 -32.56 37.79 20.11
N LYS A 912 -31.78 37.15 20.99
CA LYS A 912 -30.62 37.77 21.66
C LYS A 912 -29.47 36.82 22.03
N ASP A 913 -28.93 36.09 21.04
CA ASP A 913 -27.51 35.69 21.07
C ASP A 913 -26.99 35.34 19.66
N LYS A 914 -26.06 36.14 19.13
CA LYS A 914 -25.34 35.81 17.88
C LYS A 914 -24.00 35.18 18.22
N ALA A 915 -23.94 33.85 18.17
CA ALA A 915 -22.67 33.12 18.26
C ALA A 915 -21.69 33.61 17.18
N SER A 916 -20.44 33.90 17.57
CA SER A 916 -19.43 34.41 16.64
C SER A 916 -19.00 33.33 15.65
N LEU A 917 -18.96 33.68 14.36
CA LEU A 917 -18.59 32.75 13.30
C LEU A 917 -17.08 32.47 13.35
N LYS A 918 -16.72 31.18 13.35
CA LYS A 918 -15.33 30.72 13.16
C LYS A 918 -15.26 29.74 11.99
N PHE A 919 -14.49 30.05 10.97
CA PHE A 919 -14.40 29.23 9.75
C PHE A 919 -13.10 28.40 9.68
N LEU A 920 -13.21 27.16 9.19
CA LEU A 920 -12.06 26.31 8.86
C LEU A 920 -11.96 26.17 7.33
N ILE A 921 -10.88 26.65 6.74
CA ILE A 921 -10.72 26.72 5.28
C ILE A 921 -9.68 25.69 4.80
N TYR A 922 -10.07 24.78 3.90
CA TYR A 922 -9.16 23.90 3.17
C TYR A 922 -8.84 24.48 1.79
N GLY A 923 -7.60 24.27 1.31
CA GLY A 923 -7.16 24.75 -0.01
C GLY A 923 -6.36 26.05 0.00
N LYS A 924 -5.65 26.38 1.10
CA LYS A 924 -4.83 27.60 1.28
C LYS A 924 -3.93 27.98 0.08
N THR A 925 -3.39 26.99 -0.64
CA THR A 925 -2.48 27.18 -1.77
C THR A 925 -3.18 27.29 -3.14
N GLY A 926 -4.51 27.19 -3.16
CA GLY A 926 -5.37 27.45 -4.32
C GLY A 926 -5.92 28.88 -4.30
N TRP A 927 -6.26 29.40 -5.49
CA TRP A 927 -6.74 30.78 -5.66
C TRP A 927 -8.01 31.08 -4.85
N ILE A 928 -9.01 30.18 -4.89
CA ILE A 928 -10.26 30.33 -4.15
C ILE A 928 -10.03 30.28 -2.63
N GLY A 929 -9.26 29.31 -2.13
CA GLY A 929 -8.96 29.20 -0.69
C GLY A 929 -8.22 30.44 -0.14
N GLY A 930 -7.28 30.99 -0.92
CA GLY A 930 -6.60 32.24 -0.59
C GLY A 930 -7.51 33.48 -0.64
N LEU A 931 -8.52 33.50 -1.52
CA LEU A 931 -9.52 34.57 -1.59
C LEU A 931 -10.50 34.50 -0.41
N LEU A 932 -10.96 33.31 -0.03
CA LEU A 932 -11.86 33.10 1.11
C LEU A 932 -11.25 33.60 2.43
N GLY A 933 -9.96 33.34 2.67
CA GLY A 933 -9.27 33.88 3.85
C GLY A 933 -9.24 35.42 3.86
N LYS A 934 -8.91 36.06 2.73
CA LYS A 934 -8.93 37.53 2.60
C LYS A 934 -10.33 38.14 2.79
N LEU A 935 -11.38 37.43 2.41
CA LEU A 935 -12.76 37.85 2.64
C LEU A 935 -13.12 37.77 4.13
N CYS A 936 -12.67 36.72 4.83
CA CYS A 936 -12.84 36.59 6.28
C CYS A 936 -12.07 37.71 7.04
N GLU A 937 -10.81 37.94 6.69
CA GLU A 937 -9.99 39.09 7.13
C GLU A 937 -10.75 40.41 6.97
N LYS A 938 -11.25 40.71 5.75
CA LYS A 938 -11.97 41.96 5.45
C LYS A 938 -13.29 42.12 6.21
N GLN A 939 -13.95 41.02 6.58
CA GLN A 939 -15.22 41.02 7.32
C GLN A 939 -15.03 40.86 8.84
N GLY A 940 -13.80 40.72 9.34
CA GLY A 940 -13.52 40.47 10.76
C GLY A 940 -13.96 39.09 11.25
N ILE A 941 -14.23 38.13 10.35
CA ILE A 941 -14.62 36.76 10.70
C ILE A 941 -13.38 35.98 11.09
N THR A 942 -13.41 35.33 12.25
CA THR A 942 -12.29 34.50 12.70
C THR A 942 -12.19 33.27 11.80
N TYR A 943 -11.00 32.95 11.30
CA TYR A 943 -10.81 31.74 10.52
C TYR A 943 -9.41 31.15 10.71
N GLU A 944 -9.27 29.86 10.40
CA GLU A 944 -7.97 29.19 10.28
C GLU A 944 -7.93 28.30 9.03
N TYR A 945 -6.73 28.01 8.56
CA TYR A 945 -6.52 27.07 7.45
C TYR A 945 -6.25 25.67 7.98
N GLY A 946 -6.96 24.68 7.42
CA GLY A 946 -6.70 23.27 7.67
C GLY A 946 -5.30 22.86 7.20
N LYS A 947 -4.68 21.96 7.97
CA LYS A 947 -3.35 21.38 7.72
C LYS A 947 -3.46 19.94 7.23
N GLY A 948 -4.57 19.27 7.53
CA GLY A 948 -4.86 17.92 7.08
C GLY A 948 -5.02 17.80 5.57
N ARG A 949 -4.65 16.62 5.08
CA ARG A 949 -5.02 16.13 3.76
C ARG A 949 -6.49 15.68 3.80
N LEU A 950 -7.25 15.94 2.73
CA LEU A 950 -8.66 15.56 2.70
C LEU A 950 -8.87 14.04 2.77
N GLU A 951 -7.93 13.27 2.24
CA GLU A 951 -7.92 11.81 2.33
C GLU A 951 -7.53 11.24 3.71
N ASP A 952 -7.13 12.07 4.69
CA ASP A 952 -6.76 11.66 6.05
C ASP A 952 -7.81 12.11 7.09
N ARG A 953 -8.78 11.24 7.33
CA ARG A 953 -9.85 11.44 8.34
C ARG A 953 -9.31 11.78 9.73
N ALA A 954 -8.17 11.21 10.14
CA ALA A 954 -7.61 11.44 11.47
C ALA A 954 -7.07 12.87 11.60
N SER A 955 -6.43 13.39 10.55
CA SER A 955 -5.96 14.78 10.52
C SER A 955 -7.11 15.79 10.42
N LEU A 956 -8.16 15.53 9.63
CA LEU A 956 -9.35 16.40 9.59
C LEU A 956 -10.04 16.48 10.95
N MET A 957 -10.19 15.33 11.64
CA MET A 957 -10.71 15.27 13.01
C MET A 957 -9.79 15.91 14.05
N ALA A 958 -8.48 16.05 13.77
CA ALA A 958 -7.55 16.79 14.63
C ALA A 958 -7.69 18.31 14.42
N ASP A 959 -7.74 18.76 13.16
CA ASP A 959 -7.95 20.17 12.80
C ASP A 959 -9.28 20.69 13.40
N ILE A 960 -10.40 19.96 13.26
CA ILE A 960 -11.68 20.36 13.85
C ILE A 960 -11.64 20.42 15.38
N ARG A 961 -11.08 19.40 16.05
CA ARG A 961 -11.00 19.38 17.53
C ARG A 961 -10.08 20.49 18.08
N SER A 962 -9.03 20.85 17.36
CA SER A 962 -8.11 21.93 17.70
C SER A 962 -8.71 23.32 17.46
N ILE A 963 -9.32 23.52 16.28
CA ILE A 963 -9.74 24.85 15.79
C ILE A 963 -11.14 25.20 16.31
N LYS A 964 -12.01 24.20 16.55
CA LYS A 964 -13.42 24.36 16.93
C LYS A 964 -14.16 25.38 16.05
N PRO A 965 -14.20 25.16 14.72
CA PRO A 965 -14.97 26.01 13.82
C PRO A 965 -16.47 25.87 14.07
N THR A 966 -17.27 26.83 13.59
CA THR A 966 -18.72 26.68 13.40
C THR A 966 -19.07 26.26 11.96
N HIS A 967 -18.22 26.59 10.98
CA HIS A 967 -18.42 26.23 9.56
C HIS A 967 -17.09 25.82 8.91
N VAL A 968 -17.17 25.02 7.84
CA VAL A 968 -16.02 24.54 7.08
C VAL A 968 -16.16 24.89 5.60
N PHE A 969 -15.14 25.53 5.02
CA PHE A 969 -15.07 25.84 3.58
C PHE A 969 -14.05 24.93 2.91
N ASN A 970 -14.49 24.10 1.97
CA ASN A 970 -13.60 23.31 1.12
C ASN A 970 -13.33 24.01 -0.21
N ALA A 971 -12.11 24.50 -0.41
CA ALA A 971 -11.60 24.97 -1.70
C ALA A 971 -10.36 24.17 -2.15
N ALA A 972 -10.17 22.95 -1.64
CA ALA A 972 -9.08 22.07 -2.03
C ALA A 972 -9.46 21.10 -3.17
N GLY A 973 -8.48 20.75 -3.99
CA GLY A 973 -8.65 19.81 -5.10
C GLY A 973 -7.44 19.77 -6.03
N LEU A 974 -7.35 18.71 -6.83
CA LEU A 974 -6.41 18.63 -7.96
C LEU A 974 -7.09 19.19 -9.21
N THR A 975 -6.67 20.39 -9.62
CA THR A 975 -7.13 21.09 -10.84
C THR A 975 -6.28 20.79 -12.07
N GLY A 976 -5.34 19.85 -11.95
CA GLY A 976 -4.25 19.64 -12.91
C GLY A 976 -3.11 20.66 -12.74
N ARG A 977 -1.87 20.18 -12.86
CA ARG A 977 -0.65 21.01 -12.92
C ARG A 977 0.32 20.36 -13.91
N PRO A 978 0.72 21.02 -15.02
CA PRO A 978 0.47 22.42 -15.35
C PRO A 978 -0.95 22.73 -15.85
N ASN A 979 -1.70 21.74 -16.34
CA ASN A 979 -3.03 21.91 -16.94
C ASN A 979 -3.95 20.70 -16.65
N VAL A 980 -5.19 20.76 -17.14
CA VAL A 980 -6.25 19.74 -16.92
C VAL A 980 -5.84 18.36 -17.44
N ASP A 981 -5.09 18.27 -18.54
CA ASP A 981 -4.61 17.02 -19.15
C ASP A 981 -3.80 16.15 -18.18
N TRP A 982 -3.17 16.76 -17.18
CA TRP A 982 -2.50 16.04 -16.10
C TRP A 982 -3.47 15.11 -15.36
N CYS A 983 -4.72 15.54 -15.14
CA CYS A 983 -5.78 14.73 -14.52
C CYS A 983 -6.25 13.57 -15.41
N GLU A 984 -6.14 13.69 -16.74
CA GLU A 984 -6.41 12.59 -17.67
C GLU A 984 -5.35 11.47 -17.54
N SER A 985 -4.13 11.83 -17.16
CA SER A 985 -3.02 10.88 -16.98
C SER A 985 -2.91 10.34 -15.55
N HIS A 986 -3.36 11.10 -14.54
CA HIS A 986 -3.26 10.78 -13.11
C HIS A 986 -4.65 10.56 -12.49
N LYS A 987 -5.44 9.71 -13.16
CA LYS A 987 -6.84 9.43 -12.79
C LYS A 987 -7.02 8.95 -11.34
N PRO A 988 -6.18 8.03 -10.78
CA PRO A 988 -6.34 7.57 -9.39
C PRO A 988 -6.10 8.67 -8.36
N GLU A 989 -5.10 9.53 -8.56
CA GLU A 989 -4.78 10.67 -7.70
C GLU A 989 -5.90 11.70 -7.75
N THR A 990 -6.41 11.99 -8.95
CA THR A 990 -7.54 12.92 -9.16
C THR A 990 -8.81 12.41 -8.47
N ILE A 991 -9.18 11.13 -8.58
CA ILE A 991 -10.29 10.55 -7.80
C ILE A 991 -10.03 10.67 -6.29
N ARG A 992 -8.83 10.29 -5.82
CA ARG A 992 -8.49 10.25 -4.39
C ARG A 992 -8.66 11.62 -3.74
N VAL A 993 -8.16 12.68 -4.37
CA VAL A 993 -8.22 14.04 -3.80
C VAL A 993 -9.56 14.72 -4.10
N ASN A 994 -10.05 14.70 -5.35
CA ASN A 994 -11.28 15.44 -5.68
C ASN A 994 -12.54 14.75 -5.14
N VAL A 995 -12.64 13.42 -5.21
CA VAL A 995 -13.83 12.67 -4.82
C VAL A 995 -13.71 12.17 -3.38
N ALA A 996 -12.82 11.22 -3.12
CA ALA A 996 -12.76 10.53 -1.83
C ALA A 996 -12.40 11.48 -0.67
N GLY A 997 -11.46 12.41 -0.89
CA GLY A 997 -11.12 13.44 0.08
C GLY A 997 -12.29 14.38 0.41
N THR A 998 -13.01 14.87 -0.59
CA THR A 998 -14.17 15.76 -0.37
C THR A 998 -15.28 15.05 0.40
N LEU A 999 -15.55 13.77 0.12
CA LEU A 999 -16.53 12.97 0.85
C LEU A 999 -16.08 12.68 2.29
N THR A 1000 -14.79 12.41 2.51
CA THR A 1000 -14.22 12.23 3.85
C THR A 1000 -14.39 13.50 4.69
N LEU A 1001 -14.20 14.68 4.10
CA LEU A 1001 -14.44 15.96 4.78
C LEU A 1001 -15.92 16.20 5.06
N ALA A 1002 -16.82 15.90 4.13
CA ALA A 1002 -18.26 16.05 4.34
C ALA A 1002 -18.77 15.16 5.50
N ASP A 1003 -18.36 13.90 5.53
CA ASP A 1003 -18.68 12.95 6.60
C ASP A 1003 -18.13 13.39 7.96
N VAL A 1004 -16.87 13.85 8.00
CA VAL A 1004 -16.24 14.42 9.21
C VAL A 1004 -16.99 15.67 9.70
N CYS A 1005 -17.42 16.57 8.81
CA CYS A 1005 -18.23 17.72 9.20
C CYS A 1005 -19.59 17.30 9.76
N ARG A 1006 -20.25 16.32 9.12
CA ARG A 1006 -21.55 15.75 9.51
C ARG A 1006 -21.51 15.14 10.92
N GLU A 1007 -20.51 14.32 11.23
CA GLU A 1007 -20.31 13.76 12.59
C GLU A 1007 -20.16 14.84 13.68
N ASN A 1008 -19.61 16.01 13.33
CA ASN A 1008 -19.36 17.09 14.28
C ASN A 1008 -20.44 18.20 14.24
N GLY A 1009 -21.54 18.00 13.48
CA GLY A 1009 -22.63 18.97 13.36
C GLY A 1009 -22.25 20.27 12.64
N LEU A 1010 -21.23 20.25 11.78
CA LEU A 1010 -20.67 21.44 11.12
C LEU A 1010 -21.24 21.63 9.72
N LEU A 1011 -21.63 22.86 9.37
CA LEU A 1011 -22.01 23.20 7.99
C LEU A 1011 -20.76 23.25 7.10
N MET A 1012 -20.78 22.50 6.00
CA MET A 1012 -19.70 22.38 5.03
C MET A 1012 -20.12 23.03 3.71
N MET A 1013 -19.32 23.98 3.20
CA MET A 1013 -19.50 24.60 1.88
C MET A 1013 -18.39 24.14 0.94
N ASN A 1014 -18.76 23.56 -0.21
CA ASN A 1014 -17.82 22.97 -1.16
C ASN A 1014 -17.69 23.82 -2.43
N PHE A 1015 -16.52 24.42 -2.65
CA PHE A 1015 -16.23 25.28 -3.78
C PHE A 1015 -15.61 24.49 -4.94
N ALA A 1016 -16.42 24.08 -5.90
CA ALA A 1016 -15.98 23.50 -7.17
C ALA A 1016 -15.68 24.59 -8.23
N THR A 1017 -14.77 24.30 -9.16
CA THR A 1017 -14.48 25.20 -10.30
C THR A 1017 -15.46 24.96 -11.45
N GLY A 1018 -15.96 26.02 -12.09
CA GLY A 1018 -17.05 26.00 -13.07
C GLY A 1018 -16.87 25.19 -14.37
N CYS A 1019 -15.76 24.48 -14.58
CA CYS A 1019 -15.57 23.52 -15.67
C CYS A 1019 -16.41 22.23 -15.46
N ILE A 1020 -17.69 22.40 -15.19
CA ILE A 1020 -18.75 21.38 -15.07
C ILE A 1020 -19.99 21.77 -15.91
N PHE A 1021 -20.04 23.03 -16.36
CA PHE A 1021 -21.00 23.53 -17.33
C PHE A 1021 -20.28 24.11 -18.57
N GLU A 1022 -20.97 24.08 -19.69
CA GLU A 1022 -20.65 24.69 -20.98
C GLU A 1022 -21.84 25.60 -21.35
N TYR A 1023 -21.57 26.78 -21.90
CA TYR A 1023 -22.61 27.77 -22.20
C TYR A 1023 -23.58 27.24 -23.26
N ASP A 1024 -24.89 27.38 -23.01
CA ASP A 1024 -25.96 26.81 -23.82
C ASP A 1024 -27.04 27.87 -24.14
N ALA A 1025 -28.14 27.45 -24.77
CA ALA A 1025 -29.21 28.35 -25.19
C ALA A 1025 -29.99 28.98 -24.00
N ALA A 1026 -29.94 28.40 -22.81
CA ALA A 1026 -30.50 28.96 -21.58
C ALA A 1026 -29.47 29.83 -20.82
N HIS A 1027 -28.18 29.53 -21.00
CA HIS A 1027 -27.05 30.22 -20.37
C HIS A 1027 -26.05 30.73 -21.44
N PRO A 1028 -26.35 31.81 -22.19
CA PRO A 1028 -25.44 32.30 -23.23
C PRO A 1028 -24.19 32.94 -22.64
N GLU A 1029 -23.04 32.75 -23.28
CA GLU A 1029 -21.79 33.40 -22.87
C GLU A 1029 -21.93 34.93 -22.84
N GLY A 1030 -21.40 35.56 -21.80
CA GLY A 1030 -21.47 37.03 -21.61
C GLY A 1030 -22.84 37.58 -21.19
N SER A 1031 -23.91 36.77 -21.13
CA SER A 1031 -25.27 37.23 -20.78
C SER A 1031 -25.43 37.70 -19.32
N GLY A 1032 -24.52 37.31 -18.43
CA GLY A 1032 -24.68 37.46 -16.98
C GLY A 1032 -25.62 36.44 -16.32
N ILE A 1033 -26.29 35.59 -17.11
CA ILE A 1033 -27.13 34.49 -16.61
C ILE A 1033 -26.22 33.31 -16.28
N GLY A 1034 -25.91 33.15 -14.99
CA GLY A 1034 -25.12 32.02 -14.48
C GLY A 1034 -25.99 30.83 -14.08
N PHE A 1035 -25.43 29.63 -14.27
CA PHE A 1035 -26.00 28.37 -13.78
C PHE A 1035 -26.24 28.38 -12.27
N LYS A 1036 -27.30 27.71 -11.82
CA LYS A 1036 -27.77 27.66 -10.44
C LYS A 1036 -27.65 26.25 -9.85
N GLU A 1037 -28.22 26.04 -8.66
CA GLU A 1037 -28.26 24.73 -7.98
C GLU A 1037 -29.22 23.73 -8.65
N GLU A 1038 -30.26 24.21 -9.35
CA GLU A 1038 -31.20 23.38 -10.10
C GLU A 1038 -30.69 22.90 -11.48
N ASP A 1039 -29.62 23.50 -12.01
CA ASP A 1039 -29.13 23.21 -13.36
C ASP A 1039 -28.26 21.93 -13.40
N LYS A 1040 -28.59 21.03 -14.35
CA LYS A 1040 -27.84 19.78 -14.53
C LYS A 1040 -26.48 20.04 -15.19
N PRO A 1041 -25.34 19.57 -14.62
CA PRO A 1041 -24.03 19.68 -15.25
C PRO A 1041 -24.00 19.10 -16.67
N ASN A 1042 -23.85 19.96 -17.67
CA ASN A 1042 -23.89 19.60 -19.10
C ASN A 1042 -22.49 19.29 -19.68
N PHE A 1043 -21.39 19.71 -19.03
CA PHE A 1043 -20.02 19.57 -19.56
C PHE A 1043 -19.23 18.37 -18.97
N THR A 1044 -19.17 17.27 -19.71
CA THR A 1044 -18.42 16.05 -19.34
C THR A 1044 -17.16 15.81 -20.20
N GLY A 1045 -16.66 16.84 -20.88
CA GLY A 1045 -15.54 16.78 -21.83
C GLY A 1045 -14.18 16.35 -21.26
N SER A 1046 -14.02 16.29 -19.93
CA SER A 1046 -12.79 15.83 -19.27
C SER A 1046 -13.09 14.86 -18.12
N PHE A 1047 -12.14 13.99 -17.80
CA PHE A 1047 -12.13 13.23 -16.55
C PHE A 1047 -12.10 14.17 -15.34
N TYR A 1048 -11.41 15.32 -15.45
CA TYR A 1048 -11.47 16.35 -14.41
C TYR A 1048 -12.91 16.82 -14.14
N SER A 1049 -13.66 17.24 -15.16
CA SER A 1049 -15.05 17.68 -14.99
C SER A 1049 -15.95 16.56 -14.48
N LYS A 1050 -15.76 15.32 -14.96
CA LYS A 1050 -16.44 14.12 -14.42
C LYS A 1050 -16.20 13.94 -12.92
N THR A 1051 -14.97 14.06 -12.42
CA THR A 1051 -14.71 13.94 -10.97
C THR A 1051 -15.35 15.07 -10.15
N LYS A 1052 -15.55 16.26 -10.72
CA LYS A 1052 -16.26 17.37 -10.04
C LYS A 1052 -17.78 17.19 -10.07
N ALA A 1053 -18.34 16.72 -11.19
CA ALA A 1053 -19.76 16.38 -11.30
C ALA A 1053 -20.15 15.22 -10.35
N MET A 1054 -19.31 14.18 -10.23
CA MET A 1054 -19.51 13.09 -9.26
C MET A 1054 -19.66 13.59 -7.82
N VAL A 1055 -18.82 14.55 -7.40
CA VAL A 1055 -18.90 15.14 -6.05
C VAL A 1055 -20.21 15.89 -5.83
N MET A 1056 -20.68 16.67 -6.82
CA MET A 1056 -21.98 17.35 -6.73
C MET A 1056 -23.13 16.35 -6.58
N PHE A 1057 -23.09 15.24 -7.30
CA PHE A 1057 -24.09 14.17 -7.21
C PHE A 1057 -24.08 13.51 -5.82
N TYR A 1058 -22.91 13.09 -5.32
CA TYR A 1058 -22.81 12.46 -4.00
C TYR A 1058 -23.18 13.40 -2.83
N LEU A 1059 -22.84 14.69 -2.90
CA LEU A 1059 -23.17 15.66 -1.84
C LEU A 1059 -24.64 16.09 -1.83
N THR A 1060 -25.36 15.98 -2.95
CA THR A 1060 -26.79 16.33 -3.03
C THR A 1060 -27.72 15.22 -2.53
N LEU A 1061 -27.25 13.97 -2.48
CA LEU A 1061 -27.99 12.84 -1.90
C LEU A 1061 -28.13 12.93 -0.37
N ASP A 1062 -27.12 13.44 0.36
CA ASP A 1062 -27.02 13.38 1.84
C ASP A 1062 -27.82 14.50 2.58
N ARG A 1063 -28.93 14.97 1.99
CA ARG A 1063 -29.96 15.84 2.59
C ARG A 1063 -29.55 17.24 3.13
N ILE A 1064 -28.67 18.01 2.47
CA ILE A 1064 -28.54 19.45 2.77
C ILE A 1064 -29.59 20.30 2.00
N LYS A 1065 -30.90 20.02 2.22
CA LYS A 1065 -32.02 20.88 1.75
C LYS A 1065 -32.87 21.51 2.88
N LYS A 1066 -32.49 21.30 4.16
CA LYS A 1066 -33.16 21.95 5.31
C LYS A 1066 -32.34 23.08 5.98
N CYS A 1067 -31.01 23.01 5.98
CA CYS A 1067 -30.15 24.04 6.62
C CYS A 1067 -29.95 25.34 5.83
N LEU A 1068 -30.60 25.48 4.66
CA LEU A 1068 -30.57 26.71 3.83
C LEU A 1068 -31.92 27.45 3.85
N ARG A 1069 -32.77 27.17 4.85
CA ARG A 1069 -34.05 27.88 5.12
C ARG A 1069 -34.19 28.30 6.59
N SER A 1070 -33.06 28.43 7.28
CA SER A 1070 -32.92 28.86 8.68
C SER A 1070 -31.66 29.72 8.83
#